data_AF-A0AAE0FRE7-F1
#
_entry.id   AF-A0AAE0FRE7-F1
#
_cell.length_a   1.000
_cell.length_b   1.000
_cell.length_c   1.000
_cell.angle_alpha   90.00
_cell.angle_beta   90.00
_cell.angle_gamma   90.00
#
_symmetry.space_group_name_H-M   'P 1'
#
loop_
_entity.id
_entity.type
_entity.pdbx_description
1 polymer ?
#
loop_
_entity_poly.entity_id
_entity_poly.type
_entity_poly.pdbx_seq_one_letter_code
_entity_poly.pdbx_strand_id
1 'polypeptide(L)'
;GMMELGCEYPAYPPFVAAGHNACLGHYTGAQDVLQEGDTLFLEIGGCFGRYHAAMMRTCFVGKVVPPELAEVAVEVARAMEVACRLMIPGALCGDVDAATRAILTRRGGDDFRPGWQNSLRTGYSIGIGFYTDWGEAELLVVEPGSSAILQAGMVLHLIPWVQLPERKQAVGLSDTVVVREGGAVTMFPKGSRVPREIALLRPTAPTEPYSPATARLVRGFFGSEPTPLVALPRCASALGLEGVLLKDESKRLGLQAFKVFGAAFAMACWVAQRLGVDIAECRDGLDGLRQAYFERFPETPTTFVTCTDGNHGRAVAWAAKMLGQHAVVYMPKGSAAARVAHVHANGGECTVTDLNYDQTVELAFAKAKEHGWVVLQDTTAEGYTEIPQWIMQGYTAMVDEALEQMEGAHPTHVLLQVGVGSMAGAVLGYLVERFKGLPGQRPIAVTLEPENAACAFASARRRDGKMATVEGDLETMIAGLACGVPSALGWPILAGHVDGGFCWLSDGLAANGMRALAREGVEAGECGGAAIGLLQRLMAPGCPRAKAVRERLGLGEASRVLVFNTEGATDPVNYAAQMKLPDVSPAETAFDFEPPLDDAPVLGAVQREMGSGTADDGANTAVWRHFPHTMAISPARIGLLVLQTDFVMEAEMRSLLAPLLQLPSDGTLPRGICVTARMPMKDRIEAATLSSIAGSVQGVVKQFFPFQAAERRAMEVLVFGCTSASLVIGEERVEALLAEEKPGATIVQVTVAIREALGALGARRLAVLTPYTEAVNRQVDAFLAAAEMEVIARGTLGCPGDYEANRVSPQEVQCAGVALVSSLPKGAVDALLICCTGLMASSVINRMEEKLDVPVITSNTATAWKVRHALGIEASHCLSLPHGGRLFQLGVENA
;
A
#
# COMPACT_ATOMS: atom_id res chain seq x y z
N GLY A 1 2.55 5.13 7.62
CA GLY A 1 2.83 4.21 6.49
C GLY A 1 4.31 3.86 6.41
N MET A 2 5.01 4.28 5.35
CA MET A 2 6.42 3.89 5.10
C MET A 2 7.39 4.33 6.22
N MET A 3 7.23 5.56 6.73
CA MET A 3 8.04 6.10 7.82
C MET A 3 7.91 5.29 9.12
N GLU A 4 6.69 4.83 9.45
CA GLU A 4 6.43 3.99 10.62
C GLU A 4 7.07 2.59 10.49
N LEU A 5 7.34 2.15 9.26
CA LEU A 5 8.00 0.88 8.95
C LEU A 5 9.53 1.01 8.87
N GLY A 6 10.09 2.17 9.23
CA GLY A 6 11.53 2.41 9.29
C GLY A 6 12.12 3.16 8.10
N CYS A 7 11.30 3.59 7.12
CA CYS A 7 11.75 4.49 6.06
C CYS A 7 12.23 5.82 6.67
N GLU A 8 13.38 6.34 6.25
CA GLU A 8 13.93 7.60 6.75
C GLU A 8 13.27 8.83 6.11
N TYR A 9 12.92 8.72 4.84
CA TYR A 9 12.13 9.66 4.04
C TYR A 9 11.69 8.94 2.75
N PRO A 10 10.63 9.39 2.05
CA PRO A 10 10.27 8.81 0.76
C PRO A 10 11.34 9.16 -0.29
N ALA A 11 11.69 8.19 -1.14
CA ALA A 11 12.77 8.32 -2.11
C ALA A 11 12.49 9.41 -3.18
N TYR A 12 11.24 9.50 -3.63
CA TYR A 12 10.62 10.67 -4.29
C TYR A 12 9.29 10.98 -3.59
N PRO A 13 8.71 12.19 -3.75
CA PRO A 13 7.29 12.38 -3.51
C PRO A 13 6.45 11.33 -4.25
N PRO A 14 5.44 10.70 -3.63
CA PRO A 14 4.58 9.73 -4.30
C PRO A 14 3.97 10.31 -5.58
N PHE A 15 4.14 9.62 -6.70
CA PHE A 15 3.48 9.98 -7.95
C PHE A 15 2.09 9.37 -7.96
N VAL A 16 1.08 10.23 -8.07
CA VAL A 16 -0.33 9.84 -8.11
C VAL A 16 -0.95 10.52 -9.32
N ALA A 17 -1.17 9.76 -10.38
CA ALA A 17 -1.58 10.28 -11.67
C ALA A 17 -2.81 9.54 -12.19
N ALA A 18 -3.87 10.26 -12.55
CA ALA A 18 -5.11 9.68 -13.05
C ALA A 18 -5.34 10.00 -14.52
N GLY A 19 -5.97 9.08 -15.26
CA GLY A 19 -6.37 9.26 -16.65
C GLY A 19 -5.19 9.70 -17.53
N HIS A 20 -5.31 10.86 -18.19
CA HIS A 20 -4.27 11.38 -19.07
C HIS A 20 -2.93 11.60 -18.38
N ASN A 21 -2.97 12.03 -17.10
CA ASN A 21 -1.77 12.31 -16.35
C ASN A 21 -0.95 11.03 -16.08
N ALA A 22 -1.60 9.86 -16.09
CA ALA A 22 -0.91 8.57 -16.00
C ALA A 22 0.06 8.34 -17.17
N CYS A 23 -0.13 8.98 -18.33
CA CYS A 23 0.78 8.92 -19.46
C CYS A 23 2.06 9.77 -19.29
N LEU A 24 2.14 10.62 -18.25
CA LEU A 24 3.24 11.56 -18.05
C LEU A 24 4.37 11.00 -17.16
N GLY A 25 4.19 9.80 -16.58
CA GLY A 25 5.20 9.10 -15.77
C GLY A 25 5.40 9.69 -14.37
N HIS A 26 6.00 10.89 -14.26
CA HIS A 26 6.36 11.51 -12.98
C HIS A 26 5.46 12.70 -12.61
N TYR A 27 4.15 12.51 -12.73
CA TYR A 27 3.16 13.53 -12.36
C TYR A 27 2.93 13.53 -10.85
N THR A 28 3.12 14.68 -10.21
CA THR A 28 3.09 14.86 -8.74
C THR A 28 1.68 15.06 -8.15
N GLY A 29 0.64 14.96 -8.98
CA GLY A 29 -0.77 15.05 -8.57
C GLY A 29 -1.38 16.45 -8.70
N ALA A 30 -2.70 16.51 -8.93
CA ALA A 30 -3.53 17.72 -8.89
C ALA A 30 -4.87 17.42 -8.20
N GLN A 31 -5.70 18.45 -7.98
CA GLN A 31 -7.02 18.32 -7.35
C GLN A 31 -8.10 17.81 -8.32
N ASP A 32 -7.75 16.90 -9.22
CA ASP A 32 -8.67 16.34 -10.21
C ASP A 32 -9.61 15.32 -9.55
N VAL A 33 -10.87 15.30 -10.01
CA VAL A 33 -11.87 14.31 -9.59
C VAL A 33 -11.72 13.05 -10.44
N LEU A 34 -11.47 11.90 -9.82
CA LEU A 34 -11.37 10.60 -10.50
C LEU A 34 -12.70 10.20 -11.15
N GLN A 35 -12.65 9.68 -12.38
CA GLN A 35 -13.83 9.23 -13.12
C GLN A 35 -13.86 7.70 -13.26
N GLU A 36 -15.07 7.14 -13.40
CA GLU A 36 -15.22 5.72 -13.73
C GLU A 36 -14.58 5.41 -15.08
N GLY A 37 -13.78 4.34 -15.12
CA GLY A 37 -12.97 3.95 -16.26
C GLY A 37 -11.54 4.49 -16.25
N ASP A 38 -11.17 5.39 -15.33
CA ASP A 38 -9.81 5.93 -15.25
C ASP A 38 -8.79 4.89 -14.82
N THR A 39 -7.56 5.06 -15.32
CA THR A 39 -6.37 4.44 -14.73
C THR A 39 -5.81 5.39 -13.66
N LEU A 40 -5.46 4.84 -12.51
CA LEU A 40 -4.76 5.53 -11.43
C LEU A 40 -3.36 4.92 -11.31
N PHE A 41 -2.37 5.67 -11.74
CA PHE A 41 -0.97 5.33 -11.69
C PHE A 41 -0.37 5.79 -10.36
N LEU A 42 0.21 4.85 -9.62
CA LEU A 42 0.80 5.04 -8.30
C LEU A 42 2.25 4.59 -8.35
N GLU A 43 3.19 5.50 -8.15
CA GLU A 43 4.61 5.16 -8.04
C GLU A 43 5.18 5.73 -6.74
N ILE A 44 5.77 4.83 -5.95
CA ILE A 44 6.25 5.11 -4.60
C ILE A 44 7.63 4.50 -4.41
N GLY A 45 8.47 5.19 -3.63
CA GLY A 45 9.79 4.69 -3.27
C GLY A 45 10.09 4.89 -1.79
N GLY A 46 10.62 3.85 -1.16
CA GLY A 46 11.15 3.91 0.20
C GLY A 46 12.66 4.08 0.21
N CYS A 47 13.18 4.76 1.22
CA CYS A 47 14.61 4.94 1.49
C CYS A 47 14.96 4.52 2.92
N PHE A 48 15.99 3.70 3.08
CA PHE A 48 16.57 3.34 4.38
C PHE A 48 18.10 3.27 4.27
N GLY A 49 18.81 4.07 5.07
CA GLY A 49 20.28 4.11 5.00
C GLY A 49 20.79 4.49 3.61
N ARG A 50 20.02 5.31 2.87
CA ARG A 50 20.21 5.67 1.45
C ARG A 50 19.97 4.58 0.43
N TYR A 51 19.62 3.37 0.84
CA TYR A 51 19.17 2.33 -0.09
C TYR A 51 17.73 2.58 -0.47
N HIS A 52 17.48 2.65 -1.77
CA HIS A 52 16.16 2.90 -2.33
C HIS A 52 15.52 1.62 -2.84
N ALA A 53 14.22 1.53 -2.67
CA ALA A 53 13.39 0.53 -3.34
C ALA A 53 12.13 1.23 -3.85
N ALA A 54 11.94 1.20 -5.16
CA ALA A 54 10.79 1.79 -5.84
C ALA A 54 9.82 0.72 -6.34
N MET A 55 8.56 1.11 -6.48
CA MET A 55 7.51 0.34 -7.14
C MET A 55 6.46 1.24 -7.77
N MET A 56 5.84 0.71 -8.82
CA MET A 56 4.78 1.33 -9.60
C MET A 56 3.64 0.34 -9.74
N ARG A 57 2.41 0.82 -9.55
CA ARG A 57 1.17 0.07 -9.73
C ARG A 57 0.18 0.94 -10.50
N THR A 58 -0.54 0.32 -11.44
CA THR A 58 -1.77 0.90 -11.96
C THR A 58 -2.97 0.28 -11.24
N CYS A 59 -3.89 1.14 -10.84
CA CYS A 59 -5.22 0.78 -10.38
C CYS A 59 -6.27 1.21 -11.42
N PHE A 60 -7.41 0.55 -11.46
CA PHE A 60 -8.55 0.97 -12.28
C PHE A 60 -9.65 1.55 -11.40
N VAL A 61 -10.20 2.70 -11.79
CA VAL A 61 -11.31 3.35 -11.12
C VAL A 61 -12.62 2.82 -11.71
N GLY A 62 -13.49 2.20 -10.91
CA GLY A 62 -14.80 1.71 -11.36
C GLY A 62 -15.00 0.19 -11.23
N LYS A 63 -16.15 -0.31 -11.71
CA LYS A 63 -16.54 -1.73 -11.52
C LYS A 63 -16.03 -2.68 -12.61
N VAL A 64 -15.73 -2.16 -13.79
CA VAL A 64 -15.32 -2.96 -14.97
C VAL A 64 -14.06 -2.36 -15.55
N VAL A 65 -13.02 -3.17 -15.74
CA VAL A 65 -11.84 -2.78 -16.51
C VAL A 65 -12.19 -2.85 -17.99
N PRO A 66 -12.03 -1.76 -18.76
CA PRO A 66 -12.17 -1.80 -20.21
C PRO A 66 -11.32 -2.93 -20.82
N PRO A 67 -11.85 -3.79 -21.71
CA PRO A 67 -11.15 -4.99 -22.20
C PRO A 67 -9.74 -4.74 -22.73
N GLU A 68 -9.55 -3.61 -23.43
CA GLU A 68 -8.25 -3.21 -23.96
C GLU A 68 -7.22 -2.87 -22.87
N LEU A 69 -7.65 -2.23 -21.78
CA LEU A 69 -6.77 -1.96 -20.63
C LEU A 69 -6.44 -3.24 -19.85
N ALA A 70 -7.39 -4.18 -19.80
CA ALA A 70 -7.15 -5.50 -19.23
C ALA A 70 -6.11 -6.28 -20.05
N GLU A 71 -6.19 -6.23 -21.39
CA GLU A 71 -5.18 -6.82 -22.27
C GLU A 71 -3.79 -6.21 -22.06
N VAL A 72 -3.70 -4.87 -21.99
CA VAL A 72 -2.43 -4.19 -21.72
C VAL A 72 -1.85 -4.59 -20.38
N ALA A 73 -2.69 -4.62 -19.34
CA ALA A 73 -2.26 -5.04 -18.02
C ALA A 73 -1.67 -6.47 -18.06
N VAL A 74 -2.33 -7.42 -18.76
CA VAL A 74 -1.86 -8.80 -19.00
C VAL A 74 -0.45 -8.82 -19.59
N GLU A 75 -0.24 -8.09 -20.67
CA GLU A 75 1.05 -8.12 -21.37
C GLU A 75 2.15 -7.38 -20.59
N VAL A 76 1.81 -6.34 -19.82
CA VAL A 76 2.75 -5.65 -18.91
C VAL A 76 3.25 -6.58 -17.80
N ALA A 77 2.35 -7.36 -17.17
CA ALA A 77 2.77 -8.32 -16.14
C ALA A 77 3.58 -9.48 -16.73
N ARG A 78 3.22 -9.95 -17.92
CA ARG A 78 3.99 -10.95 -18.65
C ARG A 78 5.39 -10.44 -19.01
N ALA A 79 5.51 -9.18 -19.43
CA ALA A 79 6.78 -8.53 -19.71
C ALA A 79 7.66 -8.51 -18.45
N MET A 80 7.10 -8.13 -17.29
CA MET A 80 7.78 -8.17 -16.00
C MET A 80 8.32 -9.57 -15.66
N GLU A 81 7.49 -10.59 -15.84
CA GLU A 81 7.86 -11.99 -15.55
C GLU A 81 8.98 -12.50 -16.47
N VAL A 82 8.89 -12.21 -17.77
CA VAL A 82 9.94 -12.58 -18.73
C VAL A 82 11.24 -11.87 -18.41
N ALA A 83 11.19 -10.58 -18.07
CA ALA A 83 12.36 -9.84 -17.61
C ALA A 83 13.00 -10.53 -16.40
N CYS A 84 12.24 -10.78 -15.34
CA CYS A 84 12.75 -11.46 -14.14
C CYS A 84 13.39 -12.82 -14.45
N ARG A 85 12.74 -13.67 -15.25
CA ARG A 85 13.26 -15.00 -15.59
C ARG A 85 14.57 -14.94 -16.38
N LEU A 86 14.71 -13.97 -17.29
CA LEU A 86 15.89 -13.84 -18.14
C LEU A 86 17.04 -13.11 -17.45
N MET A 87 16.76 -12.40 -16.35
CA MET A 87 17.78 -11.74 -15.52
C MET A 87 18.51 -12.76 -14.64
N ILE A 88 19.37 -13.55 -15.28
CA ILE A 88 20.32 -14.46 -14.64
C ILE A 88 21.76 -13.93 -14.76
N PRO A 89 22.67 -14.34 -13.87
CA PRO A 89 24.09 -14.03 -14.01
C PRO A 89 24.62 -14.46 -15.39
N GLY A 90 25.33 -13.57 -16.07
CA GLY A 90 25.86 -13.81 -17.41
C GLY A 90 24.96 -13.38 -18.57
N ALA A 91 23.68 -13.06 -18.33
CA ALA A 91 22.79 -12.54 -19.35
C ALA A 91 23.15 -11.09 -19.73
N LEU A 92 23.00 -10.74 -21.01
CA LEU A 92 23.16 -9.37 -21.49
C LEU A 92 21.89 -8.56 -21.22
N CYS A 93 22.06 -7.33 -20.74
CA CYS A 93 20.97 -6.38 -20.53
C CYS A 93 20.15 -6.14 -21.81
N GLY A 94 20.81 -6.04 -22.97
CA GLY A 94 20.13 -5.87 -24.25
C GLY A 94 19.25 -7.05 -24.67
N ASP A 95 19.66 -8.29 -24.34
CA ASP A 95 18.87 -9.48 -24.64
C ASP A 95 17.62 -9.57 -23.76
N VAL A 96 17.76 -9.20 -22.48
CA VAL A 96 16.62 -9.11 -21.55
C VAL A 96 15.63 -8.05 -22.01
N ASP A 97 16.11 -6.87 -22.44
CA ASP A 97 15.24 -5.82 -22.97
C ASP A 97 14.53 -6.28 -24.26
N ALA A 98 15.27 -6.87 -25.21
CA ALA A 98 14.70 -7.33 -26.48
C ALA A 98 13.58 -8.35 -26.27
N ALA A 99 13.80 -9.34 -25.38
CA ALA A 99 12.80 -10.35 -25.06
C ALA A 99 11.58 -9.76 -24.34
N THR A 100 11.79 -8.80 -23.44
CA THR A 100 10.71 -8.12 -22.72
C THR A 100 9.88 -7.25 -23.65
N ARG A 101 10.55 -6.50 -24.53
CA ARG A 101 9.92 -5.61 -25.52
C ARG A 101 9.12 -6.37 -26.57
N ALA A 102 9.59 -7.54 -26.99
CA ALA A 102 8.90 -8.42 -27.95
C ALA A 102 7.49 -8.84 -27.50
N ILE A 103 7.18 -8.79 -26.21
CA ILE A 103 5.84 -9.07 -25.66
C ILE A 103 4.88 -7.90 -25.93
N LEU A 104 5.42 -6.69 -25.85
CA LEU A 104 4.69 -5.42 -25.98
C LEU A 104 4.64 -4.92 -27.44
N THR A 105 5.50 -5.45 -28.32
CA THR A 105 5.49 -5.19 -29.78
C THR A 105 4.74 -6.28 -30.55
N ARG A 106 4.50 -6.07 -31.86
CA ARG A 106 3.93 -7.13 -32.71
C ARG A 106 4.92 -8.30 -32.82
N ARG A 107 4.39 -9.54 -32.93
CA ARG A 107 5.22 -10.73 -33.20
C ARG A 107 6.03 -10.51 -34.49
N GLY A 108 7.33 -10.25 -34.35
CA GLY A 108 8.30 -10.18 -35.45
C GLY A 108 8.73 -8.78 -35.92
N GLY A 109 8.59 -7.70 -35.14
CA GLY A 109 9.13 -6.39 -35.53
C GLY A 109 9.30 -5.36 -34.40
N ASP A 110 10.00 -4.28 -34.73
CA ASP A 110 10.30 -3.11 -33.87
C ASP A 110 9.09 -2.18 -33.65
N ASP A 111 7.97 -2.44 -34.34
CA ASP A 111 6.73 -1.67 -34.24
C ASP A 111 5.85 -2.17 -33.08
N PHE A 112 5.43 -1.23 -32.22
CA PHE A 112 4.46 -1.50 -31.15
C PHE A 112 3.12 -1.97 -31.71
N ARG A 113 2.32 -2.65 -30.86
CA ARG A 113 0.92 -2.96 -31.20
C ARG A 113 0.18 -1.65 -31.54
N PRO A 114 -0.76 -1.64 -32.51
CA PRO A 114 -1.53 -0.44 -32.82
C PRO A 114 -2.11 0.21 -31.57
N GLY A 115 -1.89 1.52 -31.41
CA GLY A 115 -2.40 2.28 -30.26
C GLY A 115 -1.57 2.19 -28.98
N TRP A 116 -0.50 1.40 -28.94
CA TRP A 116 0.37 1.24 -27.76
C TRP A 116 1.69 2.00 -27.94
N GLN A 117 2.20 2.58 -26.85
CA GLN A 117 3.54 3.17 -26.74
C GLN A 117 4.19 2.72 -25.42
N ASN A 118 5.51 2.60 -25.34
CA ASN A 118 6.23 2.15 -24.14
C ASN A 118 7.43 3.06 -23.82
N SER A 119 7.88 2.99 -22.58
CA SER A 119 9.21 3.38 -22.11
C SER A 119 10.33 2.96 -23.07
N LEU A 120 11.36 3.81 -23.19
CA LEU A 120 12.59 3.59 -23.97
C LEU A 120 13.42 2.38 -23.50
N ARG A 121 13.14 1.85 -22.30
CA ARG A 121 13.95 0.84 -21.56
C ARG A 121 13.11 -0.06 -20.66
N THR A 122 13.62 -1.27 -20.39
CA THR A 122 12.98 -2.29 -19.53
C THR A 122 13.26 -2.09 -18.04
N GLY A 123 14.41 -1.52 -17.69
CA GLY A 123 14.78 -1.31 -16.29
C GLY A 123 16.13 -0.62 -16.15
N TYR A 124 16.52 -0.34 -14.91
CA TYR A 124 17.79 0.32 -14.59
C TYR A 124 18.26 -0.06 -13.18
N SER A 125 19.55 0.07 -12.89
CA SER A 125 20.07 -0.17 -11.54
C SER A 125 19.48 0.80 -10.52
N ILE A 126 19.19 0.27 -9.33
CA ILE A 126 18.67 1.01 -8.18
C ILE A 126 19.43 0.55 -6.94
N GLY A 127 19.75 1.48 -6.05
CA GLY A 127 20.66 1.19 -4.94
C GLY A 127 20.82 2.36 -4.01
N ILE A 128 22.05 2.86 -3.87
CA ILE A 128 22.37 4.01 -3.04
C ILE A 128 22.12 5.28 -3.84
N GLY A 129 21.16 6.08 -3.38
CA GLY A 129 20.77 7.34 -4.04
C GLY A 129 20.69 8.50 -3.06
N PHE A 130 20.66 9.71 -3.60
CA PHE A 130 20.43 10.93 -2.82
C PHE A 130 19.13 11.57 -3.26
N TYR A 131 18.26 11.91 -2.31
CA TYR A 131 17.03 12.64 -2.59
C TYR A 131 17.30 13.88 -3.49
N THR A 132 16.51 14.13 -4.53
CA THR A 132 15.27 13.44 -4.90
C THR A 132 15.43 12.19 -5.76
N ASP A 133 16.61 11.66 -6.06
CA ASP A 133 16.76 10.51 -6.98
C ASP A 133 16.94 9.17 -6.25
N TRP A 134 16.31 8.12 -6.77
CA TRP A 134 16.54 6.73 -6.36
C TRP A 134 17.36 5.93 -7.38
N GLY A 135 17.42 6.41 -8.62
CA GLY A 135 18.02 5.68 -9.73
C GLY A 135 19.53 5.77 -9.70
N GLU A 136 20.18 4.67 -10.06
CA GLU A 136 21.59 4.65 -10.44
C GLU A 136 21.69 4.38 -11.95
N ALA A 137 20.76 4.92 -12.74
CA ALA A 137 20.60 4.56 -14.15
C ALA A 137 21.86 4.82 -14.99
N GLU A 138 22.77 5.68 -14.53
CA GLU A 138 24.06 5.91 -15.19
C GLU A 138 25.04 4.74 -15.05
N LEU A 139 24.81 3.81 -14.12
CA LEU A 139 25.64 2.62 -13.92
C LEU A 139 25.22 1.46 -14.83
N LEU A 140 23.92 1.19 -14.92
CA LEU A 140 23.40 0.08 -15.69
C LEU A 140 21.95 0.33 -16.10
N VAL A 141 21.70 0.20 -17.40
CA VAL A 141 20.35 0.25 -17.99
C VAL A 141 20.09 -1.04 -18.77
N VAL A 142 18.89 -1.58 -18.59
CA VAL A 142 18.34 -2.68 -19.36
C VAL A 142 17.56 -2.08 -20.51
N GLU A 143 18.25 -1.87 -21.62
CA GLU A 143 17.79 -1.11 -22.79
C GLU A 143 18.32 -1.74 -24.09
N PRO A 144 17.78 -1.35 -25.25
CA PRO A 144 18.08 -2.03 -26.50
C PRO A 144 19.54 -1.79 -26.91
N GLY A 145 20.24 -2.86 -27.26
CA GLY A 145 21.66 -2.80 -27.64
C GLY A 145 22.65 -2.69 -26.47
N SER A 146 22.20 -2.72 -25.21
CA SER A 146 23.08 -2.71 -24.04
C SER A 146 23.94 -3.99 -23.98
N SER A 147 25.26 -3.80 -23.91
CA SER A 147 26.24 -4.88 -23.77
C SER A 147 26.61 -5.20 -22.31
N ALA A 148 25.95 -4.56 -21.34
CA ALA A 148 26.18 -4.81 -19.93
C ALA A 148 25.77 -6.24 -19.54
N ILE A 149 26.58 -6.90 -18.71
CA ILE A 149 26.35 -8.28 -18.26
C ILE A 149 25.80 -8.25 -16.83
N LEU A 150 24.67 -8.93 -16.60
CA LEU A 150 24.07 -9.08 -15.29
C LEU A 150 24.89 -10.02 -14.41
N GLN A 151 25.01 -9.68 -13.12
CA GLN A 151 25.73 -10.48 -12.12
C GLN A 151 24.82 -10.78 -10.93
N ALA A 152 25.09 -11.89 -10.25
CA ALA A 152 24.35 -12.28 -9.04
C ALA A 152 24.43 -11.16 -7.98
N GLY A 153 23.28 -10.84 -7.38
CA GLY A 153 23.17 -9.80 -6.35
C GLY A 153 22.99 -8.38 -6.88
N MET A 154 23.06 -8.14 -8.20
CA MET A 154 22.68 -6.85 -8.77
C MET A 154 21.22 -6.53 -8.46
N VAL A 155 20.94 -5.26 -8.14
CA VAL A 155 19.61 -4.76 -7.81
C VAL A 155 19.15 -3.80 -8.91
N LEU A 156 17.97 -4.05 -9.46
CA LEU A 156 17.42 -3.26 -10.57
C LEU A 156 15.97 -2.88 -10.28
N HIS A 157 15.55 -1.72 -10.78
CA HIS A 157 14.17 -1.35 -10.89
C HIS A 157 13.66 -1.66 -12.31
N LEU A 158 12.70 -2.58 -12.43
CA LEU A 158 12.11 -2.98 -13.71
C LEU A 158 10.84 -2.20 -13.95
N ILE A 159 10.71 -1.52 -15.08
CA ILE A 159 9.61 -0.58 -15.35
C ILE A 159 8.79 -0.89 -16.62
N PRO A 160 8.23 -2.10 -16.80
CA PRO A 160 7.22 -2.33 -17.82
C PRO A 160 6.04 -1.34 -17.73
N TRP A 161 5.88 -0.48 -18.75
CA TRP A 161 4.87 0.59 -18.74
C TRP A 161 4.37 0.93 -20.14
N VAL A 162 3.08 0.73 -20.39
CA VAL A 162 2.45 0.97 -21.68
C VAL A 162 1.48 2.15 -21.60
N GLN A 163 1.63 3.09 -22.52
CA GLN A 163 0.70 4.20 -22.76
C GLN A 163 -0.25 3.85 -23.91
N LEU A 164 -1.50 4.30 -23.78
CA LEU A 164 -2.53 4.27 -24.82
C LEU A 164 -2.92 5.71 -25.16
N PRO A 165 -2.21 6.38 -26.10
CA PRO A 165 -2.40 7.81 -26.37
C PRO A 165 -3.82 8.18 -26.79
N GLU A 166 -4.48 7.32 -27.57
CA GLU A 166 -5.86 7.55 -28.05
C GLU A 166 -6.87 7.56 -26.89
N ARG A 167 -6.61 6.76 -25.84
CA ARG A 167 -7.42 6.72 -24.62
C ARG A 167 -6.99 7.72 -23.57
N LYS A 168 -5.80 8.31 -23.72
CA LYS A 168 -5.16 9.14 -22.70
C LYS A 168 -5.06 8.37 -21.37
N GLN A 169 -4.56 7.14 -21.41
CA GLN A 169 -4.41 6.29 -20.23
C GLN A 169 -3.11 5.50 -20.31
N ALA A 170 -2.59 5.04 -19.17
CA ALA A 170 -1.40 4.21 -19.13
C ALA A 170 -1.50 3.12 -18.06
N VAL A 171 -0.82 2.00 -18.31
CA VAL A 171 -0.78 0.84 -17.43
C VAL A 171 0.67 0.45 -17.19
N GLY A 172 1.07 0.39 -15.93
CA GLY A 172 2.43 0.10 -15.50
C GLY A 172 2.48 -0.86 -14.31
N LEU A 173 3.53 -1.66 -14.29
CA LEU A 173 3.90 -2.50 -13.16
C LEU A 173 5.43 -2.46 -13.00
N SER A 174 5.93 -2.05 -11.83
CA SER A 174 7.36 -2.06 -11.54
C SER A 174 7.69 -2.63 -10.18
N ASP A 175 8.76 -3.41 -10.09
CA ASP A 175 9.37 -3.80 -8.82
C ASP A 175 10.87 -3.51 -8.82
N THR A 176 11.40 -3.35 -7.62
CA THR A 176 12.81 -3.51 -7.34
C THR A 176 13.12 -5.00 -7.21
N VAL A 177 14.08 -5.51 -7.98
CA VAL A 177 14.43 -6.93 -8.08
C VAL A 177 15.92 -7.16 -7.83
N VAL A 178 16.28 -8.36 -7.37
CA VAL A 178 17.66 -8.80 -7.17
C VAL A 178 17.97 -9.98 -8.09
N VAL A 179 19.02 -9.89 -8.91
CA VAL A 179 19.47 -10.96 -9.81
C VAL A 179 19.96 -12.19 -9.02
N ARG A 180 19.47 -13.38 -9.35
CA ARG A 180 19.89 -14.67 -8.77
C ARG A 180 20.12 -15.70 -9.87
N GLU A 181 20.77 -16.81 -9.54
CA GLU A 181 21.07 -17.92 -10.47
C GLU A 181 19.83 -18.46 -11.21
N GLY A 182 18.65 -18.45 -10.56
CA GLY A 182 17.38 -18.90 -11.14
C GLY A 182 16.52 -17.80 -11.77
N GLY A 183 17.04 -16.58 -11.89
CA GLY A 183 16.31 -15.38 -12.33
C GLY A 183 16.27 -14.31 -11.25
N ALA A 184 15.89 -13.09 -11.62
CA ALA A 184 15.71 -12.01 -10.66
C ALA A 184 14.47 -12.22 -9.78
N VAL A 185 14.60 -11.89 -8.50
CA VAL A 185 13.57 -12.04 -7.47
C VAL A 185 13.16 -10.67 -6.97
N THR A 186 11.85 -10.41 -6.89
CA THR A 186 11.31 -9.16 -6.34
C THR A 186 11.66 -8.98 -4.87
N MET A 187 12.00 -7.75 -4.48
CA MET A 187 12.21 -7.34 -3.09
C MET A 187 10.90 -7.11 -2.34
N PHE A 188 9.76 -7.32 -2.99
CA PHE A 188 8.43 -7.25 -2.40
C PHE A 188 7.82 -8.66 -2.32
N PRO A 189 8.28 -9.53 -1.39
CA PRO A 189 7.85 -10.92 -1.31
C PRO A 189 6.40 -11.05 -0.80
N LYS A 190 5.83 -12.25 -0.92
CA LYS A 190 4.49 -12.59 -0.43
C LYS A 190 4.40 -12.29 1.08
N GLY A 191 3.39 -11.51 1.49
CA GLY A 191 3.23 -11.03 2.87
C GLY A 191 3.70 -9.58 3.11
N SER A 192 4.29 -8.93 2.10
CA SER A 192 4.59 -7.49 2.16
C SER A 192 3.30 -6.66 2.29
N ARG A 193 3.34 -5.57 3.08
CA ARG A 193 2.20 -4.65 3.29
C ARG A 193 1.89 -3.74 2.09
N VAL A 194 2.56 -3.95 0.96
CA VAL A 194 2.44 -3.16 -0.28
C VAL A 194 1.73 -3.99 -1.35
N PRO A 195 0.81 -3.41 -2.16
CA PRO A 195 0.10 -4.13 -3.21
C PRO A 195 1.09 -4.73 -4.23
N ARG A 196 0.97 -6.02 -4.54
CA ARG A 196 1.86 -6.72 -5.50
C ARG A 196 1.30 -6.77 -6.93
N GLU A 197 0.00 -6.54 -7.08
CA GLU A 197 -0.72 -6.71 -8.33
C GLU A 197 -1.15 -5.37 -8.90
N ILE A 198 -1.41 -5.30 -10.22
CA ILE A 198 -2.22 -4.25 -10.83
C ILE A 198 -3.58 -4.33 -10.13
N ALA A 199 -3.79 -3.45 -9.16
CA ALA A 199 -4.88 -3.58 -8.21
C ALA A 199 -6.17 -3.11 -8.89
N LEU A 200 -7.09 -4.03 -9.10
CA LEU A 200 -8.47 -3.64 -9.36
C LEU A 200 -8.97 -3.04 -8.04
N LEU A 201 -9.05 -1.70 -7.97
CA LEU A 201 -9.73 -1.03 -6.87
C LEU A 201 -11.22 -1.29 -7.07
N ARG A 202 -11.65 -2.48 -6.65
CA ARG A 202 -13.07 -2.76 -6.47
C ARG A 202 -13.54 -1.81 -5.38
N PRO A 203 -14.59 -1.01 -5.62
CA PRO A 203 -15.37 -0.50 -4.51
C PRO A 203 -15.90 -1.74 -3.78
N THR A 204 -15.21 -2.17 -2.71
CA THR A 204 -15.77 -3.18 -1.80
C THR A 204 -16.96 -2.52 -1.13
N ALA A 205 -18.06 -3.26 -0.98
CA ALA A 205 -19.20 -2.72 -0.26
C ALA A 205 -18.77 -2.28 1.14
N PRO A 206 -19.33 -1.17 1.65
CA PRO A 206 -18.98 -0.67 2.97
C PRO A 206 -19.23 -1.76 4.02
N THR A 207 -18.18 -2.11 4.75
CA THR A 207 -18.24 -3.06 5.87
C THR A 207 -18.43 -2.35 7.20
N GLU A 208 -18.22 -1.03 7.25
CA GLU A 208 -18.38 -0.21 8.46
C GLU A 208 -19.74 -0.41 9.17
N PRO A 209 -20.88 -0.55 8.46
CA PRO A 209 -22.17 -0.80 9.10
C PRO A 209 -22.19 -2.07 9.98
N TYR A 210 -21.32 -3.05 9.73
CA TYR A 210 -21.28 -4.35 10.41
C TYR A 210 -20.17 -4.45 11.46
N SER A 211 -19.64 -3.31 11.93
CA SER A 211 -18.51 -3.25 12.87
C SER A 211 -18.80 -3.90 14.24
N PRO A 212 -17.75 -4.18 15.04
CA PRO A 212 -17.91 -4.58 16.44
C PRO A 212 -18.71 -3.59 17.29
N ALA A 213 -18.71 -2.30 16.96
CA ALA A 213 -19.53 -1.32 17.65
C ALA A 213 -21.02 -1.56 17.38
N THR A 214 -21.40 -1.83 16.13
CA THR A 214 -22.78 -2.19 15.76
C THR A 214 -23.21 -3.47 16.45
N ALA A 215 -22.38 -4.50 16.47
CA ALA A 215 -22.72 -5.77 17.13
C ALA A 215 -22.98 -5.58 18.63
N ARG A 216 -22.15 -4.79 19.32
CA ARG A 216 -22.36 -4.46 20.74
C ARG A 216 -23.62 -3.64 20.98
N LEU A 217 -23.96 -2.72 20.07
CA LEU A 217 -25.22 -1.98 20.12
C LEU A 217 -26.41 -2.96 20.06
N VAL A 218 -26.42 -3.87 19.08
CA VAL A 218 -27.47 -4.88 18.93
C VAL A 218 -27.59 -5.74 20.18
N ARG A 219 -26.46 -6.26 20.69
CA ARG A 219 -26.43 -7.10 21.89
C ARG A 219 -26.96 -6.36 23.12
N GLY A 220 -26.46 -5.14 23.34
CA GLY A 220 -26.89 -4.28 24.44
C GLY A 220 -28.36 -3.92 24.36
N PHE A 221 -28.91 -3.75 23.16
CA PHE A 221 -30.32 -3.44 22.93
C PHE A 221 -31.27 -4.57 23.35
N PHE A 222 -30.90 -5.83 23.11
CA PHE A 222 -31.72 -6.98 23.51
C PHE A 222 -31.46 -7.45 24.94
N GLY A 223 -30.26 -7.20 25.49
CA GLY A 223 -29.91 -7.55 26.86
C GLY A 223 -29.99 -9.05 27.18
N SER A 224 -29.96 -9.93 26.17
CA SER A 224 -30.08 -11.38 26.36
C SER A 224 -28.72 -12.04 26.53
N GLU A 225 -28.69 -13.17 27.24
CA GLU A 225 -27.50 -14.03 27.34
C GLU A 225 -27.01 -14.50 25.96
N PRO A 226 -25.68 -14.56 25.73
CA PRO A 226 -25.11 -15.13 24.52
C PRO A 226 -25.56 -16.57 24.28
N THR A 227 -25.82 -16.94 23.02
CA THR A 227 -26.09 -18.35 22.68
C THR A 227 -24.85 -19.21 22.91
N PRO A 228 -24.98 -20.52 23.17
CA PRO A 228 -23.83 -21.38 23.43
C PRO A 228 -22.83 -21.43 22.26
N LEU A 229 -21.54 -21.40 22.57
CA LEU A 229 -20.48 -21.82 21.66
C LEU A 229 -20.04 -23.24 22.07
N VAL A 230 -20.46 -24.24 21.30
CA VAL A 230 -20.27 -25.66 21.61
C VAL A 230 -19.01 -26.17 20.93
N ALA A 231 -18.07 -26.71 21.72
CA ALA A 231 -16.94 -27.46 21.18
C ALA A 231 -17.38 -28.86 20.75
N LEU A 232 -16.94 -29.31 19.57
CA LEU A 232 -17.26 -30.62 18.99
C LEU A 232 -16.01 -31.51 18.96
N PRO A 233 -15.59 -32.09 20.11
CA PRO A 233 -14.31 -32.78 20.23
C PRO A 233 -14.23 -34.08 19.43
N ARG A 234 -15.35 -34.81 19.26
CA ARG A 234 -15.35 -36.05 18.46
C ARG A 234 -15.22 -35.71 16.98
N CYS A 235 -15.90 -34.67 16.51
CA CYS A 235 -15.75 -34.14 15.16
C CYS A 235 -14.31 -33.65 14.91
N ALA A 236 -13.75 -32.83 15.79
CA ALA A 236 -12.38 -32.33 15.63
C ALA A 236 -11.35 -33.47 15.56
N SER A 237 -11.47 -34.46 16.48
CA SER A 237 -10.59 -35.62 16.51
C SER A 237 -10.74 -36.50 15.26
N ALA A 238 -11.96 -36.78 14.80
CA ALA A 238 -12.21 -37.59 13.61
C ALA A 238 -11.70 -36.93 12.32
N LEU A 239 -11.62 -35.59 12.32
CA LEU A 239 -11.19 -34.80 11.16
C LEU A 239 -9.70 -34.40 11.20
N GLY A 240 -9.01 -34.62 12.32
CA GLY A 240 -7.61 -34.20 12.49
C GLY A 240 -7.44 -32.67 12.55
N LEU A 241 -8.34 -31.99 13.27
CA LEU A 241 -8.33 -30.53 13.46
C LEU A 241 -8.09 -30.19 14.94
N GLU A 242 -7.53 -29.00 15.21
CA GLU A 242 -7.33 -28.51 16.58
C GLU A 242 -8.67 -28.36 17.32
N GLY A 243 -9.67 -27.82 16.63
CA GLY A 243 -11.00 -27.63 17.20
C GLY A 243 -12.05 -27.30 16.16
N VAL A 244 -13.26 -27.79 16.40
CA VAL A 244 -14.47 -27.39 15.68
C VAL A 244 -15.43 -26.77 16.70
N LEU A 245 -15.75 -25.51 16.50
CA LEU A 245 -16.59 -24.71 17.39
C LEU A 245 -17.88 -24.36 16.66
N LEU A 246 -19.01 -24.70 17.27
CA LEU A 246 -20.34 -24.49 16.72
C LEU A 246 -21.08 -23.45 17.54
N LYS A 247 -21.41 -22.32 16.92
CA LYS A 247 -22.26 -21.30 17.53
C LYS A 247 -23.74 -21.74 17.40
N ASP A 248 -24.37 -22.07 18.52
CA ASP A 248 -25.68 -22.72 18.55
C ASP A 248 -26.85 -21.72 18.64
N GLU A 249 -27.32 -21.25 17.49
CA GLU A 249 -28.43 -20.31 17.41
C GLU A 249 -29.80 -20.96 17.61
N SER A 250 -29.87 -22.29 17.84
CA SER A 250 -31.11 -22.95 18.26
C SER A 250 -31.61 -22.45 19.62
N LYS A 251 -30.75 -21.79 20.40
CA LYS A 251 -31.10 -21.26 21.73
C LYS A 251 -31.53 -19.80 21.72
N ARG A 252 -31.41 -19.11 20.57
CA ARG A 252 -31.65 -17.66 20.47
C ARG A 252 -33.09 -17.31 20.86
N LEU A 253 -33.24 -16.66 22.03
CA LEU A 253 -34.53 -16.23 22.61
C LEU A 253 -35.62 -17.32 22.65
N GLY A 254 -35.25 -18.60 22.66
CA GLY A 254 -36.21 -19.72 22.59
C GLY A 254 -36.95 -19.84 21.25
N LEU A 255 -36.51 -19.16 20.19
CA LEU A 255 -37.15 -19.18 18.87
C LEU A 255 -36.54 -20.20 17.90
N GLN A 256 -35.60 -21.02 18.37
CA GLN A 256 -34.94 -22.09 17.61
C GLN A 256 -34.15 -21.63 16.37
N ALA A 257 -33.95 -20.33 16.15
CA ALA A 257 -33.17 -19.80 15.03
C ALA A 257 -32.64 -18.38 15.28
N PHE A 258 -31.59 -18.00 14.55
CA PHE A 258 -30.88 -16.72 14.70
C PHE A 258 -31.65 -15.48 14.23
N LYS A 259 -32.63 -15.63 13.31
CA LYS A 259 -33.20 -14.52 12.53
C LYS A 259 -33.90 -13.43 13.37
N VAL A 260 -34.26 -13.72 14.62
CA VAL A 260 -34.97 -12.79 15.51
C VAL A 260 -34.24 -11.48 15.75
N PHE A 261 -32.91 -11.50 15.95
CA PHE A 261 -32.18 -10.26 16.17
C PHE A 261 -32.20 -9.34 14.96
N GLY A 262 -32.08 -9.90 13.75
CA GLY A 262 -32.22 -9.12 12.51
C GLY A 262 -33.59 -8.48 12.37
N ALA A 263 -34.66 -9.28 12.43
CA ALA A 263 -36.02 -8.78 12.26
C ALA A 263 -36.42 -7.78 13.35
N ALA A 264 -36.12 -8.09 14.62
CA ALA A 264 -36.49 -7.23 15.74
C ALA A 264 -35.67 -5.94 15.77
N PHE A 265 -34.37 -5.98 15.43
CA PHE A 265 -33.55 -4.77 15.37
C PHE A 265 -33.98 -3.86 14.22
N ALA A 266 -34.29 -4.43 13.05
CA ALA A 266 -34.81 -3.64 11.93
C ALA A 266 -36.18 -3.00 12.22
N MET A 267 -37.08 -3.73 12.89
CA MET A 267 -38.36 -3.17 13.33
C MET A 267 -38.15 -2.07 14.38
N ALA A 268 -37.24 -2.27 15.33
CA ALA A 268 -36.88 -1.27 16.33
C ALA A 268 -36.28 0.00 15.71
N CYS A 269 -35.35 -0.13 14.75
CA CYS A 269 -34.80 0.99 13.98
C CYS A 269 -35.90 1.76 13.26
N TRP A 270 -36.84 1.07 12.61
CA TRP A 270 -37.97 1.71 11.95
C TRP A 270 -38.88 2.46 12.95
N VAL A 271 -39.17 1.85 14.11
CA VAL A 271 -39.95 2.49 15.18
C VAL A 271 -39.23 3.72 15.72
N ALA A 272 -37.92 3.63 15.98
CA ALA A 272 -37.08 4.72 16.43
C ALA A 272 -37.06 5.89 15.43
N GLN A 273 -36.90 5.59 14.14
CA GLN A 273 -36.99 6.59 13.07
C GLN A 273 -38.37 7.27 13.04
N ARG A 274 -39.46 6.51 13.19
CA ARG A 274 -40.81 7.08 13.23
C ARG A 274 -41.06 7.95 14.46
N LEU A 275 -40.36 7.66 15.55
CA LEU A 275 -40.33 8.50 16.76
C LEU A 275 -39.34 9.67 16.66
N GLY A 276 -38.48 9.72 15.64
CA GLY A 276 -37.44 10.74 15.48
C GLY A 276 -36.35 10.66 16.54
N VAL A 277 -36.06 9.45 17.05
CA VAL A 277 -35.00 9.18 18.04
C VAL A 277 -33.94 8.26 17.44
N ASP A 278 -32.71 8.36 17.94
CA ASP A 278 -31.65 7.43 17.55
C ASP A 278 -31.80 6.10 18.31
N ILE A 279 -31.71 4.98 17.58
CA ILE A 279 -31.75 3.64 18.17
C ILE A 279 -30.63 3.43 19.20
N ALA A 280 -29.48 4.11 19.04
CA ALA A 280 -28.37 4.07 20.00
C ALA A 280 -28.69 4.73 21.35
N GLU A 281 -29.70 5.62 21.40
CA GLU A 281 -30.16 6.28 22.62
C GLU A 281 -31.27 5.49 23.34
N CYS A 282 -31.84 4.47 22.68
CA CYS A 282 -32.96 3.67 23.19
C CYS A 282 -32.49 2.59 24.19
N ARG A 283 -32.08 2.99 25.40
CA ARG A 283 -31.46 2.10 26.40
C ARG A 283 -32.41 1.10 27.07
N ASP A 284 -33.71 1.35 27.02
CA ASP A 284 -34.75 0.51 27.64
C ASP A 284 -35.20 -0.65 26.71
N GLY A 285 -34.46 -0.90 25.62
CA GLY A 285 -34.70 -1.99 24.69
C GLY A 285 -36.07 -1.94 24.00
N LEU A 286 -36.64 -3.11 23.70
CA LEU A 286 -37.93 -3.23 23.02
C LEU A 286 -39.10 -2.66 23.83
N ASP A 287 -39.10 -2.85 25.16
CA ASP A 287 -40.22 -2.41 26.01
C ASP A 287 -40.28 -0.88 26.09
N GLY A 288 -39.14 -0.21 26.24
CA GLY A 288 -39.08 1.25 26.22
C GLY A 288 -39.50 1.85 24.88
N LEU A 289 -39.05 1.25 23.76
CA LEU A 289 -39.47 1.68 22.43
C LEU A 289 -40.97 1.48 22.20
N ARG A 290 -41.54 0.36 22.66
CA ARG A 290 -42.98 0.12 22.61
C ARG A 290 -43.73 1.21 23.36
N GLN A 291 -43.31 1.51 24.59
CA GLN A 291 -43.95 2.52 25.42
C GLN A 291 -43.90 3.89 24.73
N ALA A 292 -42.71 4.33 24.31
CA ALA A 292 -42.53 5.61 23.62
C ALA A 292 -43.36 5.71 22.33
N TYR A 293 -43.47 4.60 21.57
CA TYR A 293 -44.30 4.57 20.36
C TYR A 293 -45.77 4.83 20.67
N PHE A 294 -46.35 4.11 21.64
CA PHE A 294 -47.78 4.24 21.97
C PHE A 294 -48.11 5.50 22.78
N GLU A 295 -47.13 6.13 23.44
CA GLU A 295 -47.28 7.48 24.00
C GLU A 295 -47.46 8.53 22.90
N ARG A 296 -46.72 8.42 21.79
CA ARG A 296 -46.79 9.38 20.67
C ARG A 296 -47.89 9.06 19.65
N PHE A 297 -48.19 7.79 19.43
CA PHE A 297 -49.15 7.30 18.46
C PHE A 297 -50.19 6.36 19.10
N PRO A 298 -51.06 6.88 20.01
CA PRO A 298 -52.08 6.07 20.67
C PRO A 298 -52.98 5.35 19.65
N GLU A 299 -53.28 4.07 19.88
CA GLU A 299 -54.23 3.27 19.08
C GLU A 299 -53.90 3.10 17.59
N THR A 300 -52.65 3.35 17.16
CA THR A 300 -52.23 3.21 15.74
C THR A 300 -51.06 2.24 15.57
N PRO A 301 -51.24 0.94 15.83
CA PRO A 301 -50.23 -0.06 15.55
C PRO A 301 -49.93 -0.10 14.04
N THR A 302 -48.65 -0.16 13.69
CA THR A 302 -48.22 -0.37 12.32
C THR A 302 -48.30 -1.85 11.97
N THR A 303 -48.67 -2.16 10.74
CA THR A 303 -48.62 -3.53 10.21
C THR A 303 -47.35 -3.72 9.40
N PHE A 304 -46.57 -4.75 9.75
CA PHE A 304 -45.41 -5.21 9.02
C PHE A 304 -45.77 -6.43 8.19
N VAL A 305 -45.29 -6.47 6.94
CA VAL A 305 -45.56 -7.59 6.02
C VAL A 305 -44.25 -8.20 5.53
N THR A 306 -44.23 -9.52 5.40
CA THR A 306 -43.07 -10.27 4.89
C THR A 306 -43.48 -11.55 4.17
N CYS A 307 -42.58 -12.05 3.32
CA CYS A 307 -42.59 -13.41 2.78
C CYS A 307 -41.53 -14.27 3.50
N THR A 308 -41.81 -15.53 3.80
CA THR A 308 -40.81 -16.45 4.37
C THR A 308 -41.07 -17.90 4.00
N ASP A 309 -40.02 -18.70 4.06
CA ASP A 309 -40.01 -20.15 4.12
C ASP A 309 -40.10 -20.71 5.56
N GLY A 310 -39.99 -19.86 6.59
CA GLY A 310 -40.09 -20.24 8.00
C GLY A 310 -39.56 -19.20 8.99
N ASN A 311 -38.25 -19.21 9.22
CA ASN A 311 -37.62 -18.55 10.37
C ASN A 311 -37.79 -17.02 10.37
N HIS A 312 -37.82 -16.38 9.18
CA HIS A 312 -37.91 -14.92 9.08
C HIS A 312 -39.30 -14.43 9.48
N GLY A 313 -40.37 -15.06 8.97
CA GLY A 313 -41.73 -14.69 9.37
C GLY A 313 -42.03 -14.95 10.84
N ARG A 314 -41.48 -16.03 11.43
CA ARG A 314 -41.56 -16.25 12.89
C ARG A 314 -40.90 -15.11 13.67
N ALA A 315 -39.72 -14.67 13.21
CA ALA A 315 -38.98 -13.56 13.81
C ALA A 315 -39.73 -12.22 13.70
N VAL A 316 -40.33 -11.92 12.53
CA VAL A 316 -41.15 -10.72 12.31
C VAL A 316 -42.40 -10.74 13.19
N ALA A 317 -43.10 -11.86 13.28
CA ALA A 317 -44.27 -12.01 14.15
C ALA A 317 -43.91 -11.79 15.63
N TRP A 318 -42.80 -12.39 16.09
CA TRP A 318 -42.31 -12.19 17.45
C TRP A 318 -41.96 -10.72 17.72
N ALA A 319 -41.23 -10.08 16.81
CA ALA A 319 -40.84 -8.67 16.93
C ALA A 319 -42.06 -7.75 17.02
N ALA A 320 -43.06 -7.98 16.14
CA ALA A 320 -44.29 -7.23 16.13
C ALA A 320 -45.04 -7.38 17.46
N LYS A 321 -45.18 -8.61 17.97
CA LYS A 321 -45.78 -8.87 19.28
C LYS A 321 -45.07 -8.13 20.41
N MET A 322 -43.74 -8.16 20.43
CA MET A 322 -42.95 -7.48 21.48
C MET A 322 -43.13 -5.96 21.44
N LEU A 323 -43.16 -5.37 20.23
CA LEU A 323 -43.34 -3.92 20.03
C LEU A 323 -44.82 -3.48 19.97
N GLY A 324 -45.77 -4.39 20.22
CA GLY A 324 -47.21 -4.13 20.14
C GLY A 324 -47.74 -3.79 18.74
N GLN A 325 -47.01 -4.16 17.69
CA GLN A 325 -47.34 -3.95 16.27
C GLN A 325 -48.06 -5.18 15.69
N HIS A 326 -48.48 -5.10 14.42
CA HIS A 326 -49.08 -6.22 13.68
C HIS A 326 -48.09 -6.83 12.69
N ALA A 327 -48.22 -8.14 12.43
CA ALA A 327 -47.44 -8.85 11.43
C ALA A 327 -48.33 -9.69 10.51
N VAL A 328 -48.14 -9.52 9.20
CA VAL A 328 -48.74 -10.33 8.14
C VAL A 328 -47.63 -11.08 7.41
N VAL A 329 -47.72 -12.41 7.40
CA VAL A 329 -46.71 -13.28 6.82
C VAL A 329 -47.32 -14.06 5.66
N TYR A 330 -46.68 -14.00 4.51
CA TYR A 330 -46.99 -14.87 3.37
C TYR A 330 -45.94 -15.97 3.29
N MET A 331 -46.39 -17.20 3.06
CA MET A 331 -45.52 -18.35 2.86
C MET A 331 -45.80 -18.99 1.51
N PRO A 332 -44.79 -19.48 0.77
CA PRO A 332 -45.00 -20.08 -0.54
C PRO A 332 -45.71 -21.44 -0.43
N LYS A 333 -46.18 -21.92 -1.58
CA LYS A 333 -46.78 -23.25 -1.74
C LYS A 333 -45.84 -24.33 -1.19
N GLY A 334 -46.40 -25.27 -0.43
CA GLY A 334 -45.66 -26.41 0.13
C GLY A 334 -45.01 -26.13 1.49
N SER A 335 -45.18 -24.94 2.06
CA SER A 335 -44.64 -24.61 3.38
C SER A 335 -45.20 -25.50 4.49
N ALA A 336 -44.31 -25.99 5.37
CA ALA A 336 -44.66 -26.95 6.43
C ALA A 336 -45.65 -26.37 7.46
N ALA A 337 -46.65 -27.16 7.84
CA ALA A 337 -47.67 -26.76 8.81
C ALA A 337 -47.10 -26.33 10.17
N ALA A 338 -45.98 -26.93 10.60
CA ALA A 338 -45.28 -26.55 11.83
C ALA A 338 -44.79 -25.08 11.78
N ARG A 339 -44.28 -24.64 10.61
CA ARG A 339 -43.76 -23.27 10.42
C ARG A 339 -44.88 -22.23 10.44
N VAL A 340 -46.04 -22.55 9.84
CA VAL A 340 -47.26 -21.73 9.93
C VAL A 340 -47.72 -21.60 11.39
N ALA A 341 -47.76 -22.72 12.13
CA ALA A 341 -48.13 -22.72 13.54
C ALA A 341 -47.19 -21.86 14.41
N HIS A 342 -45.89 -21.84 14.10
CA HIS A 342 -44.93 -20.98 14.80
C HIS A 342 -45.19 -19.49 14.59
N VAL A 343 -45.63 -19.06 13.41
CA VAL A 343 -45.99 -17.65 13.17
C VAL A 343 -47.23 -17.27 13.99
N HIS A 344 -48.27 -18.11 13.96
CA HIS A 344 -49.49 -17.87 14.73
C HIS A 344 -49.25 -17.86 16.25
N ALA A 345 -48.40 -18.75 16.76
CA ALA A 345 -48.02 -18.77 18.18
C ALA A 345 -47.34 -17.47 18.64
N ASN A 346 -46.76 -16.72 17.70
CA ASN A 346 -46.15 -15.41 17.94
C ASN A 346 -47.08 -14.23 17.59
N GLY A 347 -48.37 -14.49 17.32
CA GLY A 347 -49.37 -13.43 17.09
C GLY A 347 -49.38 -12.86 15.67
N GLY A 348 -48.64 -13.47 14.73
CA GLY A 348 -48.68 -13.09 13.32
C GLY A 348 -49.83 -13.75 12.58
N GLU A 349 -50.39 -13.02 11.61
CA GLU A 349 -51.24 -13.60 10.57
C GLU A 349 -50.36 -14.32 9.55
N CYS A 350 -50.76 -15.49 9.09
CA CYS A 350 -49.98 -16.31 8.17
C CYS A 350 -50.88 -16.87 7.07
N THR A 351 -50.52 -16.63 5.81
CA THR A 351 -51.23 -17.18 4.64
C THR A 351 -50.26 -17.97 3.78
N VAL A 352 -50.55 -19.24 3.56
CA VAL A 352 -49.83 -20.07 2.57
C VAL A 352 -50.44 -19.80 1.20
N THR A 353 -49.62 -19.38 0.25
CA THR A 353 -50.02 -19.03 -1.12
C THR A 353 -49.92 -20.25 -2.04
N ASP A 354 -50.50 -20.14 -3.23
CA ASP A 354 -50.29 -21.09 -4.34
C ASP A 354 -49.05 -20.74 -5.20
N LEU A 355 -48.27 -19.73 -4.79
CA LEU A 355 -47.13 -19.17 -5.51
C LEU A 355 -45.80 -19.78 -5.02
N ASN A 356 -44.74 -19.68 -5.83
CA ASN A 356 -43.39 -20.00 -5.37
C ASN A 356 -42.83 -18.89 -4.45
N TYR A 357 -41.59 -19.05 -3.94
CA TYR A 357 -41.00 -18.11 -2.99
C TYR A 357 -40.90 -16.69 -3.55
N ASP A 358 -40.26 -16.51 -4.72
CA ASP A 358 -40.02 -15.19 -5.30
C ASP A 358 -41.33 -14.46 -5.66
N GLN A 359 -42.30 -15.19 -6.23
CA GLN A 359 -43.64 -14.66 -6.48
C GLN A 359 -44.39 -14.26 -5.19
N THR A 360 -44.14 -14.98 -4.10
CA THR A 360 -44.71 -14.65 -2.78
C THR A 360 -44.04 -13.40 -2.18
N VAL A 361 -42.75 -13.17 -2.45
CA VAL A 361 -42.08 -11.91 -2.11
C VAL A 361 -42.73 -10.75 -2.87
N GLU A 362 -42.90 -10.87 -4.19
CA GLU A 362 -43.58 -9.84 -5.00
C GLU A 362 -44.99 -9.53 -4.48
N LEU A 363 -45.75 -10.56 -4.09
CA LEU A 363 -47.07 -10.40 -3.47
C LEU A 363 -47.00 -9.60 -2.16
N ALA A 364 -46.02 -9.87 -1.30
CA ALA A 364 -45.86 -9.14 -0.03
C ALA A 364 -45.59 -7.64 -0.27
N PHE A 365 -44.76 -7.30 -1.26
CA PHE A 365 -44.53 -5.91 -1.67
C PHE A 365 -45.78 -5.25 -2.26
N ALA A 366 -46.53 -5.97 -3.11
CA ALA A 366 -47.79 -5.47 -3.66
C ALA A 366 -48.82 -5.20 -2.56
N LYS A 367 -48.95 -6.11 -1.60
CA LYS A 367 -49.86 -5.97 -0.45
C LYS A 367 -49.45 -4.84 0.49
N ALA A 368 -48.15 -4.63 0.70
CA ALA A 368 -47.67 -3.46 1.43
C ALA A 368 -48.13 -2.15 0.79
N LYS A 369 -47.99 -2.04 -0.53
CA LYS A 369 -48.42 -0.85 -1.27
C LYS A 369 -49.94 -0.65 -1.23
N GLU A 370 -50.71 -1.73 -1.36
CA GLU A 370 -52.18 -1.71 -1.31
C GLU A 370 -52.71 -1.20 0.03
N HIS A 371 -52.16 -1.70 1.14
CA HIS A 371 -52.67 -1.45 2.48
C HIS A 371 -51.88 -0.40 3.29
N GLY A 372 -50.81 0.15 2.73
CA GLY A 372 -49.92 1.07 3.44
C GLY A 372 -49.11 0.39 4.56
N TRP A 373 -48.84 -0.91 4.42
CA TRP A 373 -48.02 -1.66 5.39
C TRP A 373 -46.53 -1.46 5.14
N VAL A 374 -45.72 -1.79 6.15
CA VAL A 374 -44.27 -1.72 6.08
C VAL A 374 -43.71 -3.07 5.67
N VAL A 375 -42.98 -3.12 4.55
CA VAL A 375 -42.26 -4.34 4.17
C VAL A 375 -41.09 -4.56 5.10
N LEU A 376 -40.99 -5.75 5.71
CA LEU A 376 -39.85 -6.18 6.51
C LEU A 376 -39.29 -7.49 5.93
N GLN A 377 -38.50 -7.38 4.87
CA GLN A 377 -37.94 -8.51 4.13
C GLN A 377 -36.42 -8.59 4.32
N ASP A 378 -35.89 -9.81 4.47
CA ASP A 378 -34.46 -10.11 4.65
C ASP A 378 -33.66 -10.17 3.33
N THR A 379 -34.26 -9.71 2.23
CA THR A 379 -33.64 -9.52 0.91
C THR A 379 -33.86 -8.09 0.40
N THR A 380 -33.10 -7.72 -0.62
CA THR A 380 -33.09 -6.38 -1.22
C THR A 380 -33.99 -6.29 -2.45
N ALA A 381 -34.56 -5.12 -2.70
CA ALA A 381 -35.19 -4.76 -3.97
C ALA A 381 -34.75 -3.35 -4.39
N GLU A 382 -35.05 -2.93 -5.61
CA GLU A 382 -34.75 -1.57 -6.07
C GLU A 382 -35.42 -0.53 -5.14
N GLY A 383 -34.62 0.37 -4.57
CA GLY A 383 -35.08 1.35 -3.58
C GLY A 383 -35.37 0.79 -2.18
N TYR A 384 -35.12 -0.50 -1.92
CA TYR A 384 -35.34 -1.17 -0.62
C TYR A 384 -34.04 -1.81 -0.11
N THR A 385 -33.24 -1.04 0.62
CA THR A 385 -31.94 -1.46 1.17
C THR A 385 -31.76 -1.15 2.64
N GLU A 386 -32.46 -0.16 3.18
CA GLU A 386 -32.29 0.28 4.57
C GLU A 386 -32.71 -0.79 5.60
N ILE A 387 -33.94 -1.31 5.51
CA ILE A 387 -34.42 -2.39 6.39
C ILE A 387 -33.55 -3.65 6.25
N PRO A 388 -33.22 -4.15 5.05
CA PRO A 388 -32.28 -5.26 4.87
C PRO A 388 -30.92 -5.02 5.54
N GLN A 389 -30.39 -3.79 5.49
CA GLN A 389 -29.15 -3.45 6.17
C GLN A 389 -29.29 -3.58 7.69
N TRP A 390 -30.38 -3.08 8.30
CA TRP A 390 -30.61 -3.27 9.75
C TRP A 390 -30.78 -4.75 10.13
N ILE A 391 -31.42 -5.54 9.28
CA ILE A 391 -31.52 -7.00 9.48
C ILE A 391 -30.13 -7.62 9.53
N MET A 392 -29.27 -7.28 8.56
CA MET A 392 -27.89 -7.75 8.53
C MET A 392 -27.08 -7.26 9.74
N GLN A 393 -27.28 -6.03 10.20
CA GLN A 393 -26.66 -5.51 11.43
C GLN A 393 -27.06 -6.35 12.65
N GLY A 394 -28.34 -6.72 12.77
CA GLY A 394 -28.82 -7.59 13.85
C GLY A 394 -28.12 -8.96 13.87
N TYR A 395 -27.72 -9.48 12.70
CA TYR A 395 -27.00 -10.75 12.58
C TYR A 395 -25.56 -10.69 13.11
N THR A 396 -24.95 -9.50 13.22
CA THR A 396 -23.56 -9.38 13.70
C THR A 396 -23.36 -9.82 15.15
N ALA A 397 -24.42 -9.84 15.97
CA ALA A 397 -24.35 -10.28 17.36
C ALA A 397 -23.83 -11.72 17.51
N MET A 398 -24.18 -12.63 16.59
CA MET A 398 -23.79 -14.05 16.72
C MET A 398 -22.27 -14.24 16.62
N VAL A 399 -21.61 -13.51 15.73
CA VAL A 399 -20.16 -13.60 15.54
C VAL A 399 -19.42 -12.84 16.63
N ASP A 400 -19.95 -11.71 17.10
CA ASP A 400 -19.38 -10.96 18.21
C ASP A 400 -19.39 -11.77 19.51
N GLU A 401 -20.52 -12.40 19.83
CA GLU A 401 -20.62 -13.33 20.96
C GLU A 401 -19.68 -14.52 20.79
N ALA A 402 -19.62 -15.13 19.60
CA ALA A 402 -18.75 -16.28 19.36
C ALA A 402 -17.28 -15.94 19.60
N LEU A 403 -16.78 -14.81 19.07
CA LEU A 403 -15.40 -14.40 19.28
C LEU A 403 -15.08 -14.01 20.73
N GLU A 404 -16.05 -13.43 21.45
CA GLU A 404 -15.90 -13.16 22.89
C GLU A 404 -15.79 -14.46 23.69
N GLN A 405 -16.65 -15.45 23.39
CA GLN A 405 -16.65 -16.77 24.03
C GLN A 405 -15.39 -17.60 23.75
N MET A 406 -14.59 -17.23 22.75
CA MET A 406 -13.30 -17.88 22.47
C MET A 406 -12.13 -17.29 23.28
N GLU A 407 -12.37 -16.28 24.13
CA GLU A 407 -11.40 -15.74 25.10
C GLU A 407 -10.02 -15.37 24.49
N GLY A 408 -10.02 -14.88 23.24
CA GLY A 408 -8.80 -14.48 22.52
C GLY A 408 -8.18 -15.57 21.64
N ALA A 409 -8.65 -16.82 21.72
CA ALA A 409 -8.33 -17.84 20.72
C ALA A 409 -9.10 -17.54 19.43
N HIS A 410 -8.46 -16.95 18.42
CA HIS A 410 -9.16 -16.64 17.17
C HIS A 410 -9.38 -17.89 16.30
N PRO A 411 -10.52 -17.98 15.58
CA PRO A 411 -10.72 -19.03 14.60
C PRO A 411 -9.73 -18.84 13.44
N THR A 412 -9.26 -19.95 12.90
CA THR A 412 -8.43 -19.95 11.68
C THR A 412 -9.29 -19.95 10.43
N HIS A 413 -10.48 -20.56 10.52
CA HIS A 413 -11.42 -20.73 9.43
C HIS A 413 -12.84 -20.47 9.91
N VAL A 414 -13.68 -19.96 9.02
CA VAL A 414 -15.11 -19.81 9.24
C VAL A 414 -15.87 -20.35 8.02
N LEU A 415 -16.87 -21.20 8.27
CA LEU A 415 -17.78 -21.69 7.23
C LEU A 415 -19.09 -20.89 7.31
N LEU A 416 -19.49 -20.30 6.19
CA LEU A 416 -20.61 -19.38 6.10
C LEU A 416 -21.66 -19.93 5.13
N GLN A 417 -22.80 -20.37 5.66
CA GLN A 417 -23.95 -20.77 4.85
C GLN A 417 -24.60 -19.58 4.14
N VAL A 418 -24.92 -19.77 2.87
CA VAL A 418 -25.48 -18.74 2.00
C VAL A 418 -26.83 -19.21 1.47
N GLY A 419 -27.90 -18.47 1.80
CA GLY A 419 -29.14 -18.44 1.03
C GLY A 419 -29.05 -17.24 0.07
N VAL A 420 -29.73 -16.14 0.38
CA VAL A 420 -29.46 -14.84 -0.29
C VAL A 420 -28.11 -14.22 0.10
N GLY A 421 -27.46 -14.68 1.17
CA GLY A 421 -26.14 -14.18 1.62
C GLY A 421 -26.16 -13.03 2.62
N SER A 422 -27.32 -12.60 3.13
CA SER A 422 -27.41 -11.53 4.15
C SER A 422 -26.69 -11.91 5.46
N MET A 423 -26.84 -13.15 5.95
CA MET A 423 -26.14 -13.62 7.15
C MET A 423 -24.63 -13.70 6.92
N ALA A 424 -24.21 -14.40 5.86
CA ALA A 424 -22.80 -14.55 5.52
C ALA A 424 -22.11 -13.20 5.30
N GLY A 425 -22.77 -12.26 4.62
CA GLY A 425 -22.28 -10.89 4.42
C GLY A 425 -22.14 -10.11 5.73
N ALA A 426 -23.09 -10.22 6.65
CA ALA A 426 -23.00 -9.59 7.97
C ALA A 426 -21.84 -10.14 8.81
N VAL A 427 -21.70 -11.48 8.88
CA VAL A 427 -20.62 -12.14 9.62
C VAL A 427 -19.26 -11.80 9.00
N LEU A 428 -19.14 -11.87 7.68
CA LEU A 428 -17.90 -11.54 6.98
C LEU A 428 -17.53 -10.06 7.12
N GLY A 429 -18.50 -9.15 6.97
CA GLY A 429 -18.31 -7.72 7.17
C GLY A 429 -17.84 -7.40 8.59
N TYR A 430 -18.43 -8.04 9.60
CA TYR A 430 -17.95 -7.95 10.98
C TYR A 430 -16.50 -8.42 11.12
N LEU A 431 -16.15 -9.58 10.55
CA LEU A 431 -14.79 -10.12 10.62
C LEU A 431 -13.78 -9.19 9.92
N VAL A 432 -14.15 -8.59 8.80
CA VAL A 432 -13.31 -7.60 8.11
C VAL A 432 -13.03 -6.40 9.01
N GLU A 433 -14.06 -5.82 9.63
CA GLU A 433 -13.88 -4.67 10.54
C GLU A 433 -13.16 -5.04 11.83
N ARG A 434 -13.43 -6.21 12.42
CA ARG A 434 -12.81 -6.67 13.67
C ARG A 434 -11.30 -6.87 13.54
N PHE A 435 -10.85 -7.33 12.37
CA PHE A 435 -9.45 -7.61 12.06
C PHE A 435 -8.81 -6.54 11.15
N LYS A 436 -9.47 -5.40 10.96
CA LYS A 436 -8.95 -4.27 10.19
C LYS A 436 -7.62 -3.80 10.79
N GLY A 437 -6.57 -3.75 9.98
CA GLY A 437 -5.22 -3.40 10.42
C GLY A 437 -4.42 -4.54 11.09
N LEU A 438 -4.97 -5.77 11.15
CA LEU A 438 -4.33 -6.96 11.73
C LEU A 438 -4.08 -8.04 10.66
N PRO A 439 -3.07 -7.86 9.78
CA PRO A 439 -2.84 -8.78 8.66
C PRO A 439 -2.54 -10.20 9.14
N GLY A 440 -3.14 -11.19 8.48
CA GLY A 440 -2.96 -12.61 8.79
C GLY A 440 -3.74 -13.13 10.00
N GLN A 441 -4.53 -12.28 10.69
CA GLN A 441 -5.33 -12.71 11.85
C GLN A 441 -6.80 -12.98 11.53
N ARG A 442 -7.33 -12.48 10.40
CA ARG A 442 -8.70 -12.74 9.99
C ARG A 442 -8.86 -14.21 9.58
N PRO A 443 -9.91 -14.93 10.05
CA PRO A 443 -10.15 -16.30 9.62
C PRO A 443 -10.42 -16.37 8.11
N ILE A 444 -9.96 -17.46 7.51
CA ILE A 444 -10.26 -17.81 6.12
C ILE A 444 -11.75 -18.13 6.02
N ALA A 445 -12.47 -17.37 5.21
CA ALA A 445 -13.91 -17.50 5.03
C ALA A 445 -14.23 -18.39 3.82
N VAL A 446 -15.01 -19.44 4.03
CA VAL A 446 -15.49 -20.35 3.00
C VAL A 446 -17.02 -20.33 2.99
N THR A 447 -17.64 -20.05 1.85
CA THR A 447 -19.11 -20.11 1.75
C THR A 447 -19.58 -21.52 1.41
N LEU A 448 -20.82 -21.84 1.78
CA LEU A 448 -21.46 -23.10 1.43
C LEU A 448 -22.95 -22.93 1.11
N GLU A 449 -23.40 -23.62 0.07
CA GLU A 449 -24.77 -23.56 -0.46
C GLU A 449 -25.27 -24.96 -0.86
N PRO A 450 -26.59 -25.24 -0.83
CA PRO A 450 -27.12 -26.45 -1.45
C PRO A 450 -26.90 -26.43 -2.96
N GLU A 451 -26.58 -27.58 -3.56
CA GLU A 451 -26.32 -27.74 -5.01
C GLU A 451 -27.36 -27.05 -5.89
N ASN A 452 -28.65 -27.25 -5.58
CA ASN A 452 -29.77 -26.76 -6.39
C ASN A 452 -30.11 -25.28 -6.17
N ALA A 453 -29.49 -24.60 -5.20
CA ALA A 453 -29.72 -23.18 -4.92
C ALA A 453 -28.41 -22.39 -4.66
N ALA A 454 -27.33 -22.79 -5.33
CA ALA A 454 -25.99 -22.22 -5.13
C ALA A 454 -25.79 -20.90 -5.91
N CYS A 455 -26.54 -19.86 -5.57
CA CYS A 455 -26.54 -18.59 -6.28
C CYS A 455 -25.24 -17.78 -6.13
N ALA A 456 -24.60 -17.78 -4.95
CA ALA A 456 -23.32 -17.11 -4.75
C ALA A 456 -22.16 -17.86 -5.44
N PHE A 457 -22.18 -19.19 -5.43
CA PHE A 457 -21.28 -20.04 -6.20
C PHE A 457 -21.43 -19.78 -7.70
N ALA A 458 -22.66 -19.77 -8.21
CA ALA A 458 -22.93 -19.47 -9.61
C ALA A 458 -22.44 -18.06 -9.98
N SER A 459 -22.63 -17.09 -9.09
CA SER A 459 -22.11 -15.72 -9.24
C SER A 459 -20.57 -15.70 -9.26
N ALA A 460 -19.91 -16.42 -8.35
CA ALA A 460 -18.45 -16.50 -8.29
C ALA A 460 -17.85 -17.18 -9.53
N ARG A 461 -18.51 -18.22 -10.03
CA ARG A 461 -18.14 -18.96 -11.24
C ARG A 461 -18.07 -18.08 -12.48
N ARG A 462 -18.87 -17.00 -12.54
CA ARG A 462 -18.82 -16.03 -13.66
C ARG A 462 -17.54 -15.22 -13.73
N ARG A 463 -16.82 -15.07 -12.61
CA ARG A 463 -15.57 -14.29 -12.47
C ARG A 463 -15.68 -12.79 -12.77
N ASP A 464 -16.85 -12.28 -13.14
CA ASP A 464 -17.10 -10.88 -13.50
C ASP A 464 -17.59 -10.02 -12.32
N GLY A 465 -17.69 -10.60 -11.12
CA GLY A 465 -18.19 -9.94 -9.92
C GLY A 465 -19.70 -9.65 -9.92
N LYS A 466 -20.43 -10.08 -10.96
CA LYS A 466 -21.88 -9.86 -11.08
C LYS A 466 -22.65 -11.00 -10.44
N MET A 467 -23.83 -10.68 -9.92
CA MET A 467 -24.78 -11.67 -9.41
C MET A 467 -25.30 -12.55 -10.56
N ALA A 468 -25.42 -13.84 -10.29
CA ALA A 468 -26.09 -14.82 -11.12
C ALA A 468 -27.36 -15.27 -10.41
N THR A 469 -28.41 -15.52 -11.19
CA THR A 469 -29.63 -16.17 -10.70
C THR A 469 -29.55 -17.66 -11.02
N VAL A 470 -29.91 -18.50 -10.05
CA VAL A 470 -30.18 -19.93 -10.25
C VAL A 470 -31.69 -20.08 -10.43
N GLU A 471 -32.10 -20.59 -11.58
CA GLU A 471 -33.51 -20.80 -11.94
C GLU A 471 -33.94 -22.25 -11.66
N GLY A 472 -35.25 -22.50 -11.61
CA GLY A 472 -35.86 -23.81 -11.37
C GLY A 472 -36.60 -23.88 -10.04
N ASP A 473 -36.99 -25.09 -9.64
CA ASP A 473 -37.77 -25.32 -8.41
C ASP A 473 -36.93 -25.26 -7.12
N LEU A 474 -35.60 -25.14 -7.25
CA LEU A 474 -34.63 -25.01 -6.15
C LEU A 474 -34.81 -26.07 -5.03
N GLU A 475 -35.27 -27.27 -5.39
CA GLU A 475 -35.60 -28.32 -4.41
C GLU A 475 -34.36 -28.75 -3.63
N THR A 476 -34.41 -28.58 -2.30
CA THR A 476 -33.37 -29.04 -1.36
C THR A 476 -34.00 -29.27 0.01
N MET A 477 -33.48 -30.24 0.76
CA MET A 477 -33.82 -30.42 2.18
C MET A 477 -33.34 -29.24 3.04
N ILE A 478 -32.36 -28.47 2.58
CA ILE A 478 -31.76 -27.35 3.31
C ILE A 478 -32.60 -26.09 3.09
N ALA A 479 -33.85 -26.11 3.53
CA ALA A 479 -34.86 -25.11 3.19
C ALA A 479 -34.42 -23.66 3.43
N GLY A 480 -33.73 -23.38 4.54
CA GLY A 480 -33.27 -22.03 4.89
C GLY A 480 -32.23 -21.42 3.95
N LEU A 481 -31.69 -22.22 3.01
CA LEU A 481 -30.71 -21.80 1.99
C LEU A 481 -31.27 -21.89 0.55
N ALA A 482 -32.53 -22.26 0.36
CA ALA A 482 -33.16 -22.42 -0.95
C ALA A 482 -33.48 -21.06 -1.60
N CYS A 483 -32.46 -20.35 -2.10
CA CYS A 483 -32.61 -19.04 -2.72
C CYS A 483 -31.89 -18.98 -4.08
N GLY A 484 -32.58 -18.47 -5.10
CA GLY A 484 -32.04 -18.37 -6.46
C GLY A 484 -31.25 -17.09 -6.73
N VAL A 485 -31.45 -16.03 -5.94
CA VAL A 485 -30.91 -14.68 -6.19
C VAL A 485 -30.09 -14.18 -5.00
N PRO A 486 -28.83 -13.74 -5.20
CA PRO A 486 -28.02 -13.14 -4.15
C PRO A 486 -28.57 -11.77 -3.70
N SER A 487 -28.36 -11.43 -2.44
CA SER A 487 -28.68 -10.13 -1.84
C SER A 487 -27.78 -9.03 -2.42
N ALA A 488 -28.37 -7.90 -2.82
CA ALA A 488 -27.62 -6.75 -3.33
C ALA A 488 -26.73 -6.08 -2.27
N LEU A 489 -26.96 -6.36 -0.98
CA LEU A 489 -26.09 -5.93 0.12
C LEU A 489 -25.06 -7.01 0.48
N GLY A 490 -25.49 -8.27 0.54
CA GLY A 490 -24.64 -9.40 0.94
C GLY A 490 -23.58 -9.73 -0.12
N TRP A 491 -23.98 -9.84 -1.39
CA TRP A 491 -23.10 -10.27 -2.48
C TRP A 491 -21.87 -9.39 -2.63
N PRO A 492 -21.94 -8.04 -2.66
CA PRO A 492 -20.75 -7.21 -2.76
C PRO A 492 -19.71 -7.43 -1.64
N ILE A 493 -20.17 -7.75 -0.41
CA ILE A 493 -19.27 -8.08 0.71
C ILE A 493 -18.62 -9.44 0.48
N LEU A 494 -19.43 -10.45 0.13
CA LEU A 494 -18.93 -11.80 -0.16
C LEU A 494 -17.93 -11.77 -1.32
N ALA A 495 -18.27 -11.08 -2.40
CA ALA A 495 -17.45 -10.96 -3.59
C ALA A 495 -16.12 -10.23 -3.35
N GLY A 496 -16.09 -9.29 -2.41
CA GLY A 496 -14.91 -8.50 -2.07
C GLY A 496 -14.03 -9.09 -0.97
N HIS A 497 -14.53 -10.01 -0.14
CA HIS A 497 -13.84 -10.40 1.09
C HIS A 497 -13.75 -11.91 1.38
N VAL A 498 -14.47 -12.77 0.62
CA VAL A 498 -14.31 -14.23 0.74
C VAL A 498 -12.95 -14.62 0.19
N ASP A 499 -12.09 -15.18 1.05
CA ASP A 499 -10.70 -15.55 0.74
C ASP A 499 -10.45 -17.06 0.71
N GLY A 500 -11.33 -17.87 1.29
CA GLY A 500 -11.28 -19.33 1.19
C GLY A 500 -11.88 -19.86 -0.11
N GLY A 501 -13.04 -19.35 -0.50
CA GLY A 501 -13.74 -19.70 -1.74
C GLY A 501 -15.22 -20.01 -1.55
N PHE A 502 -15.89 -20.33 -2.65
CA PHE A 502 -17.31 -20.58 -2.74
C PHE A 502 -17.58 -22.06 -2.99
N CYS A 503 -18.43 -22.67 -2.17
CA CYS A 503 -18.73 -24.10 -2.26
C CYS A 503 -20.23 -24.34 -2.41
N TRP A 504 -20.58 -25.44 -3.07
CA TRP A 504 -21.87 -26.07 -2.85
C TRP A 504 -21.73 -27.53 -2.43
N LEU A 505 -22.73 -28.05 -1.73
CA LEU A 505 -22.81 -29.45 -1.32
C LEU A 505 -24.19 -30.05 -1.59
N SER A 506 -24.22 -31.37 -1.75
CA SER A 506 -25.46 -32.14 -1.84
C SER A 506 -26.15 -32.30 -0.48
N ASP A 507 -27.47 -32.45 -0.52
CA ASP A 507 -28.33 -32.73 0.64
C ASP A 507 -27.85 -33.94 1.48
N GLY A 508 -27.35 -34.99 0.81
CA GLY A 508 -26.82 -36.17 1.49
C GLY A 508 -25.63 -35.85 2.41
N LEU A 509 -24.77 -34.91 2.02
CA LEU A 509 -23.67 -34.45 2.88
C LEU A 509 -24.20 -33.63 4.07
N ALA A 510 -25.18 -32.77 3.86
CA ALA A 510 -25.81 -32.04 4.97
C ALA A 510 -26.46 -33.00 5.98
N ALA A 511 -27.14 -34.04 5.51
CA ALA A 511 -27.71 -35.09 6.36
C ALA A 511 -26.65 -35.85 7.18
N ASN A 512 -25.49 -36.16 6.60
CA ASN A 512 -24.36 -36.74 7.33
C ASN A 512 -23.90 -35.83 8.48
N GLY A 513 -23.81 -34.53 8.20
CA GLY A 513 -23.45 -33.53 9.21
C GLY A 513 -24.49 -33.42 10.33
N MET A 514 -25.79 -33.47 10.02
CA MET A 514 -26.85 -33.49 11.04
C MET A 514 -26.68 -34.66 12.01
N ARG A 515 -26.41 -35.87 11.47
CA ARG A 515 -26.18 -37.07 12.28
C ARG A 515 -24.89 -36.97 13.10
N ALA A 516 -23.84 -36.36 12.56
CA ALA A 516 -22.60 -36.11 13.29
C ALA A 516 -22.81 -35.16 14.48
N LEU A 517 -23.61 -34.10 14.30
CA LEU A 517 -23.99 -33.18 15.36
C LEU A 517 -24.85 -33.87 16.44
N ALA A 518 -25.79 -34.72 16.04
CA ALA A 518 -26.59 -35.51 16.99
C ALA A 518 -25.71 -36.44 17.86
N ARG A 519 -24.63 -37.01 17.29
CA ARG A 519 -23.65 -37.83 18.04
C ARG A 519 -22.82 -37.02 19.03
N GLU A 520 -22.72 -35.70 18.83
CA GLU A 520 -22.12 -34.73 19.78
C GLU A 520 -23.15 -34.20 20.79
N GLY A 521 -24.42 -34.62 20.71
CA GLY A 521 -25.49 -34.15 21.58
C GLY A 521 -26.10 -32.81 21.15
N VAL A 522 -25.86 -32.37 19.91
CA VAL A 522 -26.40 -31.11 19.36
C VAL A 522 -27.57 -31.40 18.42
N GLU A 523 -28.76 -30.91 18.76
CA GLU A 523 -29.94 -30.96 17.88
C GLU A 523 -29.89 -29.80 16.87
N ALA A 524 -29.26 -30.05 15.72
CA ALA A 524 -29.08 -29.08 14.65
C ALA A 524 -29.97 -29.37 13.43
N GLY A 525 -30.54 -28.32 12.83
CA GLY A 525 -31.27 -28.41 11.58
C GLY A 525 -30.36 -28.65 10.37
N GLU A 526 -30.94 -28.61 9.16
CA GLU A 526 -30.24 -28.94 7.92
C GLU A 526 -29.08 -27.98 7.64
N CYS A 527 -29.25 -26.69 7.97
CA CYS A 527 -28.21 -25.67 7.79
C CYS A 527 -26.95 -25.93 8.65
N GLY A 528 -27.13 -26.32 9.91
CA GLY A 528 -26.01 -26.68 10.79
C GLY A 528 -25.31 -27.96 10.32
N GLY A 529 -26.11 -28.94 9.87
CA GLY A 529 -25.60 -30.15 9.24
C GLY A 529 -24.78 -29.87 7.98
N ALA A 530 -25.19 -28.91 7.15
CA ALA A 530 -24.49 -28.55 5.92
C ALA A 530 -23.02 -28.14 6.15
N ALA A 531 -22.77 -27.32 7.18
CA ALA A 531 -21.41 -26.87 7.51
C ALA A 531 -20.50 -28.05 7.92
N ILE A 532 -21.01 -28.93 8.78
CA ILE A 532 -20.25 -30.13 9.22
C ILE A 532 -20.09 -31.12 8.06
N GLY A 533 -21.11 -31.31 7.24
CA GLY A 533 -21.07 -32.18 6.06
C GLY A 533 -20.02 -31.74 5.04
N LEU A 534 -19.93 -30.44 4.78
CA LEU A 534 -18.87 -29.88 3.94
C LEU A 534 -17.49 -30.12 4.55
N LEU A 535 -17.31 -29.83 5.83
CA LEU A 535 -16.04 -30.02 6.51
C LEU A 535 -15.59 -31.50 6.49
N GLN A 536 -16.51 -32.43 6.76
CA GLN A 536 -16.27 -33.88 6.62
C GLN A 536 -15.82 -34.24 5.20
N ARG A 537 -16.46 -33.66 4.18
CA ARG A 537 -16.09 -33.91 2.79
C ARG A 537 -14.70 -33.40 2.46
N LEU A 538 -14.33 -32.20 2.90
CA LEU A 538 -13.01 -31.60 2.68
C LEU A 538 -11.88 -32.40 3.36
N MET A 539 -12.16 -32.98 4.52
CA MET A 539 -11.18 -33.80 5.26
C MET A 539 -11.17 -35.28 4.85
N ALA A 540 -12.15 -35.74 4.06
CA ALA A 540 -12.25 -37.13 3.65
C ALA A 540 -11.01 -37.58 2.82
N PRO A 541 -10.42 -38.74 3.13
CA PRO A 541 -9.40 -39.34 2.28
C PRO A 541 -10.02 -39.86 0.97
N GLY A 542 -9.22 -39.93 -0.10
CA GLY A 542 -9.64 -40.58 -1.35
C GLY A 542 -10.46 -39.72 -2.32
N CYS A 543 -10.67 -38.43 -2.05
CA CYS A 543 -11.21 -37.48 -3.04
C CYS A 543 -10.12 -36.47 -3.45
N PRO A 544 -9.57 -36.54 -4.68
CA PRO A 544 -8.54 -35.62 -5.16
C PRO A 544 -9.00 -34.15 -5.11
N ARG A 545 -10.26 -33.88 -5.44
CA ARG A 545 -10.85 -32.54 -5.38
C ARG A 545 -10.87 -31.97 -3.97
N ALA A 546 -11.39 -32.73 -3.01
CA ALA A 546 -11.42 -32.35 -1.61
C ALA A 546 -10.01 -32.14 -1.04
N LYS A 547 -9.05 -32.99 -1.43
CA LYS A 547 -7.64 -32.84 -1.08
C LYS A 547 -7.07 -31.50 -1.58
N ALA A 548 -7.29 -31.16 -2.85
CA ALA A 548 -6.80 -29.90 -3.42
C ALA A 548 -7.40 -28.67 -2.71
N VAL A 549 -8.69 -28.71 -2.36
CA VAL A 549 -9.34 -27.63 -1.60
C VAL A 549 -8.80 -27.56 -0.17
N ARG A 550 -8.64 -28.68 0.52
CA ARG A 550 -8.07 -28.74 1.87
C ARG A 550 -6.65 -28.16 1.92
N GLU A 551 -5.79 -28.55 0.98
CA GLU A 551 -4.42 -28.04 0.87
C GLU A 551 -4.40 -26.54 0.56
N ARG A 552 -5.29 -26.06 -0.33
CA ARG A 552 -5.44 -24.63 -0.62
C ARG A 552 -5.84 -23.83 0.63
N LEU A 553 -6.79 -24.34 1.40
CA LEU A 553 -7.28 -23.67 2.61
C LEU A 553 -6.25 -23.75 3.76
N GLY A 554 -5.29 -24.68 3.71
CA GLY A 554 -4.40 -24.93 4.84
C GLY A 554 -5.12 -25.58 6.02
N LEU A 555 -6.19 -26.33 5.74
CA LEU A 555 -6.96 -27.06 6.75
C LEU A 555 -6.16 -28.28 7.26
N GLY A 556 -5.90 -28.34 8.55
CA GLY A 556 -5.14 -29.42 9.19
C GLY A 556 -5.10 -29.32 10.72
N GLU A 557 -4.11 -29.95 11.34
CA GLU A 557 -4.05 -30.15 12.80
C GLU A 557 -4.02 -28.86 13.63
N ALA A 558 -3.58 -27.74 13.05
CA ALA A 558 -3.56 -26.42 13.71
C ALA A 558 -4.83 -25.58 13.42
N SER A 559 -5.82 -26.15 12.74
CA SER A 559 -7.04 -25.42 12.34
C SER A 559 -8.10 -25.44 13.43
N ARG A 560 -8.47 -24.25 13.89
CA ARG A 560 -9.70 -23.97 14.65
C ARG A 560 -10.79 -23.49 13.69
N VAL A 561 -11.85 -24.26 13.52
CA VAL A 561 -12.92 -24.00 12.56
C VAL A 561 -14.19 -23.55 13.28
N LEU A 562 -14.67 -22.33 12.99
CA LEU A 562 -15.94 -21.81 13.48
C LEU A 562 -17.05 -22.12 12.47
N VAL A 563 -18.15 -22.70 12.95
CA VAL A 563 -19.36 -22.96 12.18
C VAL A 563 -20.58 -22.42 12.92
N PHE A 564 -21.65 -22.09 12.20
CA PHE A 564 -22.90 -21.60 12.78
C PHE A 564 -24.02 -22.63 12.61
N ASN A 565 -24.61 -23.08 13.71
CA ASN A 565 -25.89 -23.77 13.67
C ASN A 565 -27.00 -22.74 13.68
N THR A 566 -27.46 -22.32 12.49
CA THR A 566 -28.43 -21.23 12.34
C THR A 566 -29.83 -21.58 12.82
N GLU A 567 -30.16 -22.87 12.96
CA GLU A 567 -31.46 -23.32 13.43
C GLU A 567 -31.42 -24.72 14.09
N GLY A 568 -32.35 -24.97 15.00
CA GLY A 568 -32.58 -26.32 15.54
C GLY A 568 -33.40 -27.20 14.59
N ALA A 569 -34.02 -28.26 15.12
CA ALA A 569 -34.97 -29.09 14.36
C ALA A 569 -36.30 -28.36 14.10
N THR A 570 -36.29 -27.32 13.26
CA THR A 570 -37.47 -26.50 12.92
C THR A 570 -38.51 -27.26 12.09
N ASP A 571 -38.10 -28.35 11.43
CA ASP A 571 -38.97 -29.41 10.93
C ASP A 571 -38.67 -30.73 11.69
N PRO A 572 -39.38 -31.01 12.79
CA PRO A 572 -39.18 -32.22 13.58
C PRO A 572 -39.45 -33.52 12.78
N VAL A 573 -40.30 -33.46 11.76
CA VAL A 573 -40.64 -34.63 10.94
C VAL A 573 -39.47 -34.98 10.04
N ASN A 574 -38.92 -33.98 9.32
CA ASN A 574 -37.72 -34.18 8.52
C ASN A 574 -36.54 -34.60 9.40
N TYR A 575 -36.29 -33.90 10.52
CA TYR A 575 -35.21 -34.25 11.43
C TYR A 575 -35.29 -35.72 11.88
N ALA A 576 -36.45 -36.17 12.35
CA ALA A 576 -36.65 -37.55 12.78
C ALA A 576 -36.48 -38.58 11.64
N ALA A 577 -36.80 -38.20 10.39
CA ALA A 577 -36.56 -39.04 9.22
C ALA A 577 -35.06 -39.17 8.94
N GLN A 578 -34.30 -38.05 8.94
CA GLN A 578 -32.87 -38.04 8.65
C GLN A 578 -32.03 -38.81 9.69
N MET A 579 -32.45 -38.80 10.96
CA MET A 579 -31.78 -39.55 12.02
C MET A 579 -31.90 -41.08 11.88
N LYS A 580 -32.89 -41.58 11.11
CA LYS A 580 -33.09 -43.01 10.86
C LYS A 580 -32.32 -43.53 9.65
N LEU A 581 -31.81 -42.64 8.81
CA LEU A 581 -31.06 -43.01 7.61
C LEU A 581 -29.57 -43.22 7.93
N PRO A 582 -28.90 -44.15 7.23
CA PRO A 582 -27.45 -44.33 7.36
C PRO A 582 -26.68 -43.14 6.74
N ASP A 583 -25.41 -42.99 7.12
CA ASP A 583 -24.51 -42.04 6.45
C ASP A 583 -24.33 -42.42 4.98
N VAL A 584 -24.43 -41.45 4.09
CA VAL A 584 -24.28 -41.63 2.65
C VAL A 584 -22.80 -41.55 2.30
N SER A 585 -22.28 -42.52 1.53
CA SER A 585 -20.93 -42.43 0.95
C SER A 585 -20.98 -41.44 -0.23
N PRO A 586 -20.35 -40.27 -0.14
CA PRO A 586 -20.51 -39.24 -1.15
C PRO A 586 -19.77 -39.59 -2.45
N ALA A 587 -20.45 -39.44 -3.58
CA ALA A 587 -19.80 -39.45 -4.89
C ALA A 587 -18.78 -38.30 -5.01
N GLU A 588 -17.85 -38.38 -5.97
CA GLU A 588 -16.93 -37.26 -6.24
C GLU A 588 -17.65 -35.94 -6.51
N THR A 589 -18.79 -36.01 -7.19
CA THR A 589 -19.64 -34.88 -7.58
C THR A 589 -20.56 -34.38 -6.48
N ALA A 590 -20.48 -34.89 -5.25
CA ALA A 590 -21.37 -34.46 -4.15
C ALA A 590 -21.08 -33.04 -3.61
N PHE A 591 -20.06 -32.36 -4.17
CA PHE A 591 -19.63 -31.00 -3.83
C PHE A 591 -18.80 -30.40 -4.98
N ASP A 592 -18.82 -29.07 -5.07
CA ASP A 592 -17.98 -28.29 -5.97
C ASP A 592 -17.38 -27.07 -5.26
N PHE A 593 -16.33 -26.51 -5.84
CA PHE A 593 -15.55 -25.40 -5.30
C PHE A 593 -15.15 -24.44 -6.42
N GLU A 594 -15.42 -23.16 -6.20
CA GLU A 594 -14.87 -22.05 -6.96
C GLU A 594 -13.96 -21.23 -6.04
N PRO A 595 -12.70 -20.94 -6.43
CA PRO A 595 -11.86 -20.06 -5.63
C PRO A 595 -12.44 -18.63 -5.56
N PRO A 596 -11.94 -17.76 -4.65
CA PRO A 596 -12.33 -16.35 -4.53
C PRO A 596 -12.38 -15.59 -5.86
N LEU A 597 -13.15 -14.49 -5.93
CA LEU A 597 -13.20 -13.64 -7.12
C LEU A 597 -11.91 -12.87 -7.37
N ASP A 598 -11.10 -12.64 -6.35
CA ASP A 598 -9.73 -12.13 -6.50
C ASP A 598 -8.80 -13.18 -7.14
N ASP A 599 -9.24 -14.44 -7.13
CA ASP A 599 -8.61 -15.59 -7.78
C ASP A 599 -9.13 -15.84 -9.20
N ALA A 600 -10.06 -15.00 -9.71
CA ALA A 600 -10.27 -14.85 -11.14
C ALA A 600 -8.90 -14.62 -11.82
N PRO A 601 -8.75 -14.82 -13.13
CA PRO A 601 -7.57 -14.31 -13.82
C PRO A 601 -7.61 -12.76 -13.82
N VAL A 602 -7.52 -12.13 -12.65
CA VAL A 602 -6.39 -11.24 -12.41
C VAL A 602 -5.20 -12.04 -12.91
N LEU A 603 -4.81 -11.79 -14.15
CA LEU A 603 -3.46 -11.46 -14.55
C LEU A 603 -2.28 -12.30 -13.99
N GLY A 604 -2.30 -12.70 -12.73
CA GLY A 604 -1.47 -13.73 -12.10
C GLY A 604 -1.74 -15.17 -12.55
N ALA A 605 -2.63 -15.44 -13.51
CA ALA A 605 -2.71 -16.78 -14.15
C ALA A 605 -1.47 -17.09 -15.02
N VAL A 606 -0.64 -16.10 -15.36
CA VAL A 606 0.63 -16.34 -16.07
C VAL A 606 1.78 -16.68 -15.08
N GLN A 607 1.70 -16.27 -13.82
CA GLN A 607 2.77 -16.51 -12.82
C GLN A 607 2.60 -17.78 -11.97
N ARG A 608 1.46 -18.48 -12.05
CA ARG A 608 1.17 -19.64 -11.18
C ARG A 608 1.93 -20.93 -11.52
N GLU A 609 2.74 -20.97 -12.59
CA GLU A 609 3.55 -22.16 -12.94
C GLU A 609 5.04 -22.09 -12.54
N MET A 610 5.50 -21.08 -11.80
CA MET A 610 6.95 -20.95 -11.53
C MET A 610 7.33 -20.84 -10.04
N GLY A 611 7.86 -21.96 -9.53
CA GLY A 611 8.95 -22.00 -8.54
C GLY A 611 8.62 -21.72 -7.07
N SER A 612 8.08 -22.70 -6.37
CA SER A 612 8.19 -22.82 -4.91
C SER A 612 9.63 -23.20 -4.51
N GLY A 613 10.52 -22.22 -4.40
CA GLY A 613 11.80 -22.39 -3.72
C GLY A 613 11.66 -22.00 -2.26
N THR A 614 11.51 -22.99 -1.38
CA THR A 614 11.56 -22.80 0.08
C THR A 614 12.95 -22.30 0.47
N ALA A 615 13.01 -21.21 1.23
CA ALA A 615 14.20 -20.85 2.00
C ALA A 615 14.40 -21.95 3.05
N ASP A 616 15.40 -22.80 2.82
CA ASP A 616 15.85 -23.76 3.81
C ASP A 616 17.03 -23.13 4.56
N ASP A 617 16.88 -23.01 5.88
CA ASP A 617 17.89 -22.56 6.83
C ASP A 617 18.93 -23.68 7.03
N GLY A 618 19.63 -24.03 5.95
CA GLY A 618 20.73 -24.97 5.98
C GLY A 618 22.01 -24.26 6.37
N ALA A 619 22.50 -24.50 7.60
CA ALA A 619 23.82 -24.12 8.05
C ALA A 619 24.88 -24.53 7.02
N ASN A 620 25.31 -23.59 6.17
CA ASN A 620 26.25 -23.87 5.11
C ASN A 620 27.66 -23.89 5.71
N THR A 621 28.14 -25.08 6.03
CA THR A 621 29.56 -25.37 6.21
C THR A 621 30.25 -25.37 4.84
N ALA A 622 30.14 -24.26 4.11
CA ALA A 622 30.91 -24.04 2.91
C ALA A 622 32.33 -23.66 3.32
N VAL A 623 33.29 -24.51 2.98
CA VAL A 623 34.70 -24.15 3.03
C VAL A 623 34.90 -22.98 2.06
N TRP A 624 35.06 -21.78 2.63
CA TRP A 624 35.28 -20.55 1.88
C TRP A 624 36.54 -20.68 1.03
N ARG A 625 36.38 -20.71 -0.30
CA ARG A 625 37.48 -20.44 -1.20
C ARG A 625 37.65 -18.93 -1.29
N HIS A 626 38.68 -18.43 -0.61
CA HIS A 626 39.15 -17.08 -0.81
C HIS A 626 39.79 -16.98 -2.20
N PHE A 627 39.13 -16.28 -3.09
CA PHE A 627 39.75 -15.83 -4.33
C PHE A 627 40.59 -14.60 -4.03
N PRO A 628 41.85 -14.54 -4.49
CA PRO A 628 42.63 -13.33 -4.40
C PRO A 628 41.90 -12.23 -5.19
N HIS A 629 41.49 -11.20 -4.47
CA HIS A 629 41.00 -9.96 -5.05
C HIS A 629 41.96 -8.87 -4.59
N THR A 630 42.36 -8.02 -5.51
CA THR A 630 42.99 -6.75 -5.17
C THR A 630 41.84 -5.79 -4.86
N MET A 631 41.81 -5.27 -3.63
CA MET A 631 40.94 -4.14 -3.33
C MET A 631 41.34 -2.99 -4.26
N ALA A 632 40.40 -2.51 -5.08
CA ALA A 632 40.58 -1.24 -5.78
C ALA A 632 40.82 -0.13 -4.74
N ILE A 633 41.58 0.90 -5.13
CA ILE A 633 41.91 2.04 -4.29
C ILE A 633 40.60 2.56 -3.66
N SER A 634 40.57 2.63 -2.32
CA SER A 634 39.40 3.13 -1.58
C SER A 634 39.04 4.52 -2.11
N PRO A 635 37.76 4.81 -2.36
CA PRO A 635 37.40 6.12 -2.86
C PRO A 635 37.73 7.22 -1.85
N ALA A 636 38.19 8.37 -2.33
CA ALA A 636 38.35 9.58 -1.56
C ALA A 636 37.01 10.02 -0.96
N ARG A 637 37.00 10.40 0.32
CA ARG A 637 35.77 10.71 1.07
C ARG A 637 35.78 12.16 1.52
N ILE A 638 34.82 12.93 1.01
CA ILE A 638 34.68 14.36 1.24
C ILE A 638 33.37 14.60 2.00
N GLY A 639 33.45 15.16 3.20
CA GLY A 639 32.27 15.61 3.96
C GLY A 639 32.08 17.12 3.80
N LEU A 640 30.93 17.54 3.28
CA LEU A 640 30.60 18.94 3.00
C LEU A 640 29.56 19.44 4.01
N LEU A 641 29.94 20.36 4.89
CA LEU A 641 29.02 21.03 5.80
C LEU A 641 28.49 22.31 5.15
N VAL A 642 27.19 22.41 4.91
CA VAL A 642 26.55 23.62 4.36
C VAL A 642 25.46 24.13 5.30
N LEU A 643 25.00 25.36 5.14
CA LEU A 643 23.84 25.85 5.90
C LEU A 643 22.55 25.19 5.39
N GLN A 644 21.56 25.02 6.25
CA GLN A 644 20.23 24.54 5.85
C GLN A 644 19.60 25.41 4.75
N THR A 645 19.92 26.69 4.74
CA THR A 645 19.45 27.71 3.79
C THR A 645 20.32 27.83 2.54
N ASP A 646 21.52 27.24 2.52
CA ASP A 646 22.42 27.26 1.37
C ASP A 646 22.13 26.05 0.46
N PHE A 647 21.48 26.31 -0.66
CA PHE A 647 21.16 25.29 -1.68
C PHE A 647 22.13 25.35 -2.88
N VAL A 648 22.96 26.39 -2.94
CA VAL A 648 23.86 26.67 -4.06
C VAL A 648 25.16 25.90 -3.93
N MET A 649 25.80 25.93 -2.75
CA MET A 649 27.11 25.32 -2.57
C MET A 649 27.11 23.84 -2.86
N GLU A 650 26.08 23.10 -2.43
CA GLU A 650 25.96 21.67 -2.72
C GLU A 650 25.92 21.39 -4.23
N ALA A 651 25.13 22.17 -4.97
CA ALA A 651 24.99 22.01 -6.42
C ALA A 651 26.29 22.39 -7.16
N GLU A 652 26.92 23.51 -6.79
CA GLU A 652 28.18 23.96 -7.42
C GLU A 652 29.35 23.04 -7.09
N MET A 653 29.48 22.59 -5.83
CA MET A 653 30.54 21.66 -5.43
C MET A 653 30.40 20.32 -6.16
N ARG A 654 29.16 19.83 -6.35
CA ARG A 654 28.92 18.62 -7.16
C ARG A 654 29.36 18.82 -8.60
N SER A 655 28.99 19.95 -9.23
CA SER A 655 29.39 20.28 -10.61
C SER A 655 30.91 20.42 -10.78
N LEU A 656 31.58 21.05 -9.82
CA LEU A 656 33.03 21.33 -9.87
C LEU A 656 33.89 20.10 -9.53
N LEU A 657 33.43 19.23 -8.63
CA LEU A 657 34.19 18.05 -8.19
C LEU A 657 33.86 16.78 -8.97
N ALA A 658 32.63 16.61 -9.48
CA ALA A 658 32.24 15.35 -10.14
C ALA A 658 33.19 14.94 -11.29
N PRO A 659 33.63 15.84 -12.20
CA PRO A 659 34.55 15.43 -13.26
C PRO A 659 35.95 15.05 -12.74
N LEU A 660 36.33 15.51 -11.54
CA LEU A 660 37.62 15.23 -10.92
C LEU A 660 37.67 13.92 -10.13
N LEU A 661 36.49 13.37 -9.80
CA LEU A 661 36.33 12.19 -8.94
C LEU A 661 35.88 10.93 -9.73
N GLN A 662 35.84 11.03 -11.07
CA GLN A 662 35.55 9.93 -12.00
C GLN A 662 36.85 9.28 -12.51
N LEU A 663 36.80 7.98 -12.82
CA LEU A 663 37.95 7.22 -13.33
C LEU A 663 38.33 7.67 -14.75
N PRO A 664 39.60 8.03 -15.02
CA PRO A 664 40.15 7.88 -16.36
C PRO A 664 40.35 6.41 -16.68
N SER A 665 40.41 6.10 -17.98
CA SER A 665 40.52 4.75 -18.54
C SER A 665 41.74 3.95 -18.06
N ASP A 666 42.72 4.61 -17.46
CA ASP A 666 44.00 4.04 -17.00
C ASP A 666 44.06 3.72 -15.49
N GLY A 667 43.00 4.02 -14.73
CA GLY A 667 42.88 3.66 -13.31
C GLY A 667 43.80 4.42 -12.35
N THR A 668 44.34 5.57 -12.77
CA THR A 668 45.36 6.32 -12.02
C THR A 668 44.82 7.31 -10.97
N LEU A 669 43.52 7.64 -11.00
CA LEU A 669 42.89 8.60 -10.07
C LEU A 669 41.98 7.95 -9.02
N PRO A 670 41.92 8.51 -7.79
CA PRO A 670 41.00 8.05 -6.76
C PRO A 670 39.54 8.36 -7.17
N ARG A 671 38.70 7.33 -7.14
CA ARG A 671 37.24 7.49 -7.17
C ARG A 671 36.84 8.34 -5.95
N GLY A 672 35.92 9.29 -6.04
CA GLY A 672 35.56 10.14 -4.88
C GLY A 672 34.08 10.17 -4.57
N ILE A 673 33.73 10.28 -3.28
CA ILE A 673 32.35 10.45 -2.80
C ILE A 673 32.28 11.74 -1.99
N CYS A 674 31.39 12.65 -2.37
CA CYS A 674 31.06 13.86 -1.62
C CYS A 674 29.72 13.69 -0.91
N VAL A 675 29.69 13.87 0.41
CA VAL A 675 28.51 13.73 1.25
C VAL A 675 28.22 15.04 1.94
N THR A 676 26.97 15.52 1.90
CA THR A 676 26.57 16.81 2.49
C THR A 676 25.84 16.62 3.82
N ALA A 677 26.14 17.44 4.82
CA ALA A 677 25.35 17.60 6.05
C ALA A 677 25.00 19.08 6.27
N ARG A 678 23.82 19.35 6.84
CA ARG A 678 23.26 20.71 6.91
C ARG A 678 23.27 21.27 8.33
N MET A 679 23.87 22.44 8.50
CA MET A 679 23.94 23.19 9.75
C MET A 679 22.71 24.10 9.90
N PRO A 680 22.02 24.09 11.05
CA PRO A 680 20.89 24.97 11.30
C PRO A 680 21.30 26.44 11.28
N MET A 681 20.51 27.26 10.61
CA MET A 681 20.72 28.71 10.51
C MET A 681 19.40 29.46 10.67
N LYS A 682 19.44 30.63 11.30
CA LYS A 682 18.31 31.55 11.38
C LYS A 682 18.32 32.48 10.17
N ASP A 683 17.16 32.87 9.66
CA ASP A 683 16.97 33.53 8.34
C ASP A 683 17.82 34.78 8.06
N ARG A 684 18.39 35.43 9.08
CA ARG A 684 19.16 36.68 8.93
C ARG A 684 20.67 36.47 8.97
N ILE A 685 21.39 37.15 8.06
CA ILE A 685 22.87 37.17 8.02
C ILE A 685 23.40 38.29 8.94
N GLU A 686 23.47 38.01 10.24
CA GLU A 686 23.97 38.95 11.26
C GLU A 686 25.06 38.28 12.12
N ALA A 687 25.96 39.06 12.72
CA ALA A 687 27.08 38.51 13.50
C ALA A 687 26.62 37.57 14.65
N ALA A 688 25.49 37.89 15.30
CA ALA A 688 24.94 37.07 16.37
C ALA A 688 24.37 35.73 15.88
N THR A 689 23.68 35.71 14.73
CA THR A 689 23.14 34.47 14.15
C THR A 689 24.26 33.60 13.59
N LEU A 690 25.25 34.20 12.94
CA LEU A 690 26.43 33.50 12.41
C LEU A 690 27.29 32.88 13.52
N SER A 691 27.47 33.57 14.65
CA SER A 691 28.18 33.02 15.82
C SER A 691 27.50 31.79 16.41
N SER A 692 26.16 31.71 16.31
CA SER A 692 25.38 30.61 16.89
C SER A 692 25.58 29.27 16.18
N ILE A 693 26.02 29.29 14.91
CA ILE A 693 26.31 28.07 14.13
C ILE A 693 27.35 27.20 14.83
N ALA A 694 28.34 27.81 15.50
CA ALA A 694 29.40 27.11 16.22
C ALA A 694 28.88 26.04 17.20
N GLY A 695 27.73 26.29 17.85
CA GLY A 695 27.13 25.34 18.80
C GLY A 695 26.51 24.09 18.16
N SER A 696 26.32 24.10 16.83
CA SER A 696 25.71 22.99 16.09
C SER A 696 26.72 22.15 15.29
N VAL A 697 27.92 22.70 15.03
CA VAL A 697 28.94 22.11 14.15
C VAL A 697 29.24 20.66 14.54
N GLN A 698 29.61 20.40 15.79
CA GLN A 698 29.97 19.05 16.25
C GLN A 698 28.82 18.05 16.10
N GLY A 699 27.59 18.47 16.41
CA GLY A 699 26.40 17.63 16.24
C GLY A 699 26.11 17.28 14.78
N VAL A 700 26.40 18.20 13.85
CA VAL A 700 26.24 17.99 12.40
C VAL A 700 27.37 17.11 11.85
N VAL A 701 28.62 17.31 12.31
CA VAL A 701 29.76 16.47 11.90
C VAL A 701 29.55 15.00 12.28
N LYS A 702 28.91 14.73 13.42
CA LYS A 702 28.53 13.38 13.86
C LYS A 702 27.58 12.65 12.90
N GLN A 703 26.83 13.38 12.08
CA GLN A 703 25.92 12.79 11.09
C GLN A 703 26.67 12.15 9.91
N PHE A 704 27.92 12.57 9.65
CA PHE A 704 28.78 11.83 8.72
C PHE A 704 29.16 10.49 9.35
N PHE A 705 28.93 9.39 8.61
CA PHE A 705 29.07 7.99 9.02
C PHE A 705 29.97 7.72 10.27
N PRO A 706 29.51 6.92 11.24
CA PRO A 706 30.32 6.54 12.39
C PRO A 706 31.40 5.54 11.97
N PHE A 707 32.65 5.97 11.86
CA PHE A 707 33.79 5.05 11.76
C PHE A 707 34.85 5.48 12.78
N GLN A 708 35.29 4.53 13.59
CA GLN A 708 36.36 4.69 14.56
C GLN A 708 37.71 4.77 13.84
N ALA A 709 38.61 5.63 14.31
CA ALA A 709 39.92 5.95 13.73
C ALA A 709 40.87 4.76 13.53
N ALA A 710 40.52 3.56 14.01
CA ALA A 710 41.35 2.36 13.92
C ALA A 710 41.20 1.59 12.59
N GLU A 711 40.18 1.86 11.77
CA GLU A 711 39.99 1.22 10.46
C GLU A 711 40.37 2.20 9.33
N ARG A 712 40.90 1.68 8.20
CA ARG A 712 41.31 2.44 6.99
C ARG A 712 40.13 3.11 6.24
N ARG A 713 39.20 3.73 6.98
CA ARG A 713 37.84 4.12 6.56
C ARG A 713 37.44 5.58 6.88
N ALA A 714 38.39 6.43 7.28
CA ALA A 714 38.13 7.83 7.70
C ALA A 714 37.79 8.80 6.55
N MET A 715 37.11 9.92 6.86
CA MET A 715 36.98 11.05 5.92
C MET A 715 38.37 11.60 5.60
N GLU A 716 38.65 11.85 4.33
CA GLU A 716 39.93 12.41 3.88
C GLU A 716 39.89 13.93 3.88
N VAL A 717 38.74 14.50 3.54
CA VAL A 717 38.54 15.96 3.52
C VAL A 717 37.23 16.31 4.21
N LEU A 718 37.26 17.33 5.06
CA LEU A 718 36.06 17.94 5.64
C LEU A 718 36.00 19.42 5.26
N VAL A 719 34.93 19.81 4.60
CA VAL A 719 34.69 21.16 4.11
C VAL A 719 33.72 21.88 5.02
N PHE A 720 34.13 23.02 5.58
CA PHE A 720 33.24 23.95 6.27
C PHE A 720 32.72 25.01 5.31
N GLY A 721 31.52 24.79 4.78
CA GLY A 721 30.91 25.53 3.68
C GLY A 721 30.08 26.73 4.10
N CYS A 722 30.71 27.73 4.71
CA CYS A 722 30.09 29.03 4.91
C CYS A 722 31.13 30.14 5.06
N THR A 723 31.17 31.09 4.12
CA THR A 723 32.14 32.19 4.14
C THR A 723 31.92 33.14 5.32
N SER A 724 30.68 33.61 5.52
CA SER A 724 30.35 34.58 6.56
C SER A 724 30.45 34.00 7.97
N ALA A 725 30.07 32.73 8.18
CA ALA A 725 30.25 32.07 9.48
C ALA A 725 31.72 31.81 9.80
N SER A 726 32.56 31.47 8.80
CA SER A 726 34.01 31.30 9.02
C SER A 726 34.65 32.59 9.53
N LEU A 727 34.27 33.73 8.95
CA LEU A 727 34.74 35.06 9.36
C LEU A 727 34.31 35.43 10.79
N VAL A 728 33.09 35.08 11.18
CA VAL A 728 32.51 35.44 12.48
C VAL A 728 32.98 34.50 13.61
N ILE A 729 33.05 33.19 13.35
CA ILE A 729 33.41 32.16 14.34
C ILE A 729 34.94 32.12 14.54
N GLY A 730 35.71 32.40 13.48
CA GLY A 730 37.16 32.35 13.44
C GLY A 730 37.69 31.00 12.96
N GLU A 731 38.72 31.04 12.10
CA GLU A 731 39.30 29.87 11.42
C GLU A 731 39.80 28.81 12.42
N GLU A 732 40.54 29.23 13.45
CA GLU A 732 41.10 28.34 14.48
C GLU A 732 40.00 27.59 15.26
N ARG A 733 38.89 28.27 15.55
CA ARG A 733 37.78 27.69 16.30
C ARG A 733 37.00 26.69 15.47
N VAL A 734 36.74 26.99 14.20
CA VAL A 734 36.10 26.05 13.27
C VAL A 734 36.97 24.82 13.09
N GLU A 735 38.28 25.00 12.93
CA GLU A 735 39.24 23.89 12.81
C GLU A 735 39.21 22.97 14.02
N ALA A 736 39.27 23.54 15.24
CA ALA A 736 39.21 22.77 16.47
C ALA A 736 37.92 21.92 16.57
N LEU A 737 36.76 22.51 16.24
CA LEU A 737 35.46 21.82 16.31
C LEU A 737 35.37 20.64 15.31
N LEU A 738 35.97 20.77 14.13
CA LEU A 738 35.97 19.73 13.11
C LEU A 738 37.01 18.63 13.41
N ALA A 739 38.21 19.02 13.84
CA ALA A 739 39.31 18.12 14.15
C ALA A 739 39.02 17.24 15.36
N GLU A 740 38.30 17.76 16.36
CA GLU A 740 37.88 17.02 17.54
C GLU A 740 36.97 15.84 17.18
N GLU A 741 36.00 16.06 16.27
CA GLU A 741 35.01 15.05 15.90
C GLU A 741 35.51 14.06 14.84
N LYS A 742 36.42 14.49 13.97
CA LYS A 742 36.97 13.67 12.87
C LYS A 742 38.48 13.86 12.77
N PRO A 743 39.24 13.32 13.74
CA PRO A 743 40.70 13.44 13.74
C PRO A 743 41.29 12.74 12.51
N GLY A 744 42.18 13.43 11.80
CA GLY A 744 42.89 12.90 10.62
C GLY A 744 42.29 13.28 9.25
N ALA A 745 41.13 13.93 9.21
CA ALA A 745 40.62 14.54 7.97
C ALA A 745 41.32 15.88 7.69
N THR A 746 41.67 16.14 6.44
CA THR A 746 42.14 17.47 6.00
C THR A 746 40.98 18.45 6.04
N ILE A 747 41.08 19.48 6.87
CA ILE A 747 40.03 20.48 7.02
C ILE A 747 40.21 21.56 5.95
N VAL A 748 39.15 21.81 5.19
CA VAL A 748 39.07 22.85 4.17
C VAL A 748 38.01 23.87 4.61
N GLN A 749 38.46 25.06 4.95
CA GLN A 749 37.58 26.19 5.25
C GLN A 749 37.52 27.13 4.04
N VAL A 750 36.35 27.69 3.76
CA VAL A 750 36.13 28.53 2.58
C VAL A 750 37.07 29.75 2.58
N THR A 751 37.29 30.38 3.74
CA THR A 751 38.17 31.56 3.85
C THR A 751 39.64 31.20 3.58
N VAL A 752 40.12 30.10 4.13
CA VAL A 752 41.47 29.56 3.86
C VAL A 752 41.63 29.24 2.37
N ALA A 753 40.63 28.59 1.77
CA ALA A 753 40.64 28.25 0.36
C ALA A 753 40.69 29.49 -0.55
N ILE A 754 39.94 30.55 -0.22
CA ILE A 754 39.98 31.83 -0.94
C ILE A 754 41.39 32.46 -0.87
N ARG A 755 41.98 32.52 0.32
CA ARG A 755 43.32 33.11 0.54
C ARG A 755 44.38 32.41 -0.32
N GLU A 756 44.38 31.08 -0.31
CA GLU A 756 45.34 30.31 -1.09
C GLU A 756 45.09 30.38 -2.60
N ALA A 757 43.82 30.36 -3.03
CA ALA A 757 43.47 30.50 -4.45
C ALA A 757 43.92 31.85 -5.03
N LEU A 758 43.77 32.93 -4.25
CA LEU A 758 44.26 34.26 -4.63
C LEU A 758 45.79 34.30 -4.69
N GLY A 759 46.46 33.69 -3.71
CA GLY A 759 47.92 33.55 -3.69
C GLY A 759 48.47 32.80 -4.90
N ALA A 760 47.86 31.67 -5.26
CA ALA A 760 48.25 30.86 -6.42
C ALA A 760 48.08 31.61 -7.75
N LEU A 761 47.12 32.53 -7.83
CA LEU A 761 46.92 33.42 -8.99
C LEU A 761 47.82 34.66 -8.97
N GLY A 762 48.60 34.87 -7.90
CA GLY A 762 49.42 36.07 -7.71
C GLY A 762 48.58 37.35 -7.59
N ALA A 763 47.29 37.24 -7.28
CA ALA A 763 46.39 38.38 -7.19
C ALA A 763 46.56 39.10 -5.85
N ARG A 764 46.81 40.41 -5.87
CA ARG A 764 46.94 41.26 -4.66
C ARG A 764 45.85 42.35 -4.62
N ARG A 765 45.47 42.88 -5.78
CA ARG A 765 44.50 43.98 -5.93
C ARG A 765 43.17 43.43 -6.42
N LEU A 766 42.11 43.55 -5.62
CA LEU A 766 40.85 42.84 -5.86
C LEU A 766 39.67 43.80 -6.09
N ALA A 767 38.79 43.40 -7.01
CA ALA A 767 37.39 43.80 -6.95
C ALA A 767 36.63 42.71 -6.17
N VAL A 768 35.77 43.10 -5.22
CA VAL A 768 35.04 42.17 -4.35
C VAL A 768 33.55 42.39 -4.50
N LEU A 769 32.82 41.34 -4.91
CA LEU A 769 31.36 41.32 -4.97
C LEU A 769 30.81 40.38 -3.89
N THR A 770 29.87 40.87 -3.08
CA THR A 770 29.22 40.08 -2.03
C THR A 770 27.70 40.25 -2.05
N PRO A 771 26.91 39.36 -1.42
CA PRO A 771 25.50 39.60 -1.20
C PRO A 771 25.23 40.36 0.11
N TYR A 772 26.24 40.61 0.94
CA TYR A 772 26.02 40.94 2.35
C TYR A 772 25.69 42.41 2.61
N THR A 773 25.11 42.66 3.77
CA THR A 773 25.00 44.00 4.34
C THR A 773 26.38 44.62 4.61
N GLU A 774 26.43 45.94 4.76
CA GLU A 774 27.68 46.68 5.02
C GLU A 774 28.41 46.16 6.28
N ALA A 775 27.67 45.79 7.32
CA ALA A 775 28.24 45.32 8.58
C ALA A 775 29.06 44.03 8.42
N VAL A 776 28.59 43.09 7.59
CA VAL A 776 29.30 41.84 7.29
C VAL A 776 30.45 42.11 6.30
N ASN A 777 30.27 43.03 5.34
CA ASN A 777 31.33 43.41 4.41
C ASN A 777 32.57 44.00 5.10
N ARG A 778 32.41 44.70 6.23
CA ARG A 778 33.56 45.15 7.03
C ARG A 778 34.43 43.98 7.53
N GLN A 779 33.84 42.82 7.78
CA GLN A 779 34.58 41.62 8.17
C GLN A 779 35.28 40.97 6.97
N VAL A 780 34.65 40.99 5.79
CA VAL A 780 35.29 40.56 4.53
C VAL A 780 36.52 41.44 4.24
N ASP A 781 36.38 42.76 4.40
CA ASP A 781 37.50 43.70 4.24
C ASP A 781 38.64 43.43 5.22
N ALA A 782 38.32 43.21 6.50
CA ALA A 782 39.31 42.90 7.52
C ALA A 782 40.05 41.58 7.22
N PHE A 783 39.33 40.56 6.77
CA PHE A 783 39.91 39.28 6.36
C PHE A 783 40.83 39.41 5.16
N LEU A 784 40.41 40.11 4.11
CA LEU A 784 41.23 40.33 2.92
C LEU A 784 42.47 41.16 3.23
N ALA A 785 42.34 42.21 4.05
CA ALA A 785 43.47 42.99 4.52
C ALA A 785 44.47 42.14 5.33
N ALA A 786 43.99 41.26 6.20
CA ALA A 786 44.83 40.33 6.95
C ALA A 786 45.54 39.30 6.04
N ALA A 787 44.98 39.00 4.87
CA ALA A 787 45.59 38.18 3.83
C ALA A 787 46.51 38.97 2.87
N GLU A 788 46.87 40.21 3.22
CA GLU A 788 47.66 41.14 2.38
C GLU A 788 47.03 41.46 1.02
N MET A 789 45.70 41.40 0.93
CA MET A 789 44.94 41.74 -0.28
C MET A 789 44.40 43.18 -0.18
N GLU A 790 44.63 43.96 -1.23
CA GLU A 790 44.13 45.31 -1.37
C GLU A 790 42.78 45.31 -2.12
N VAL A 791 41.70 45.72 -1.45
CA VAL A 791 40.37 45.82 -2.07
C VAL A 791 40.21 47.18 -2.76
N ILE A 792 40.36 47.20 -4.09
CA ILE A 792 40.27 48.39 -4.94
C ILE A 792 38.82 48.83 -5.15
N ALA A 793 37.91 47.86 -5.27
CA ALA A 793 36.50 48.14 -5.49
C ALA A 793 35.60 47.14 -4.76
N ARG A 794 34.48 47.65 -4.24
CA ARG A 794 33.47 46.87 -3.50
C ARG A 794 32.13 46.96 -4.21
N GLY A 795 31.52 45.82 -4.49
CA GLY A 795 30.14 45.69 -4.92
C GLY A 795 29.36 44.87 -3.90
N THR A 796 28.11 45.25 -3.63
CA THR A 796 27.20 44.43 -2.83
C THR A 796 25.81 44.38 -3.47
N LEU A 797 25.15 43.22 -3.36
CA LEU A 797 23.74 43.04 -3.71
C LEU A 797 22.80 43.38 -2.54
N GLY A 798 23.33 43.55 -1.33
CA GLY A 798 22.59 44.05 -0.17
C GLY A 798 21.47 43.14 0.34
N CYS A 799 21.59 41.82 0.14
CA CYS A 799 20.61 40.83 0.58
C CYS A 799 20.52 40.80 2.12
N PRO A 800 19.33 40.95 2.72
CA PRO A 800 19.15 40.98 4.18
C PRO A 800 19.20 39.59 4.82
N GLY A 801 18.98 38.52 4.04
CA GLY A 801 18.93 37.14 4.49
C GLY A 801 19.61 36.18 3.51
N ASP A 802 19.85 34.96 3.99
CA ASP A 802 20.52 33.91 3.23
C ASP A 802 19.65 33.37 2.10
N TYR A 803 18.33 33.32 2.32
CA TYR A 803 17.37 32.89 1.32
C TYR A 803 17.36 33.80 0.08
N GLU A 804 17.42 35.12 0.26
CA GLU A 804 17.49 36.08 -0.84
C GLU A 804 18.80 35.96 -1.61
N ALA A 805 19.93 35.78 -0.91
CA ALA A 805 21.23 35.59 -1.56
C ALA A 805 21.23 34.35 -2.48
N ASN A 806 20.65 33.22 -2.03
CA ASN A 806 20.53 31.97 -2.78
C ASN A 806 19.62 32.07 -4.02
N ARG A 807 18.83 33.13 -4.15
CA ARG A 807 17.89 33.34 -5.28
C ARG A 807 18.40 34.32 -6.33
N VAL A 808 19.54 34.97 -6.10
CA VAL A 808 20.17 35.84 -7.10
C VAL A 808 20.58 34.98 -8.28
N SER A 809 20.11 35.32 -9.48
CA SER A 809 20.41 34.55 -10.68
C SER A 809 21.89 34.68 -11.07
N PRO A 810 22.49 33.66 -11.72
CA PRO A 810 23.86 33.76 -12.25
C PRO A 810 24.05 34.95 -13.18
N GLN A 811 23.01 35.35 -13.93
CA GLN A 811 23.04 36.50 -14.82
C GLN A 811 23.14 37.82 -14.06
N GLU A 812 22.44 37.96 -12.93
CA GLU A 812 22.55 39.15 -12.07
C GLU A 812 23.93 39.24 -11.42
N VAL A 813 24.47 38.11 -10.94
CA VAL A 813 25.85 38.04 -10.41
C VAL A 813 26.86 38.43 -11.49
N GLN A 814 26.69 37.89 -12.72
CA GLN A 814 27.52 38.23 -13.87
C GLN A 814 27.46 39.72 -14.19
N CYS A 815 26.25 40.29 -14.29
CA CYS A 815 26.05 41.71 -14.59
C CYS A 815 26.70 42.61 -13.53
N ALA A 816 26.49 42.30 -12.25
CA ALA A 816 27.06 43.07 -11.15
C ALA A 816 28.59 42.99 -11.12
N GLY A 817 29.16 41.79 -11.27
CA GLY A 817 30.62 41.60 -11.26
C GLY A 817 31.29 42.25 -12.47
N VAL A 818 30.67 42.15 -13.65
CA VAL A 818 31.19 42.81 -14.86
C VAL A 818 31.12 44.33 -14.73
N ALA A 819 30.00 44.87 -14.25
CA ALA A 819 29.84 46.31 -14.05
C ALA A 819 30.86 46.86 -13.04
N LEU A 820 31.11 46.14 -11.94
CA LEU A 820 32.09 46.53 -10.93
C LEU A 820 33.49 46.66 -11.52
N VAL A 821 33.98 45.65 -12.25
CA VAL A 821 35.34 45.67 -12.81
C VAL A 821 35.46 46.62 -14.00
N SER A 822 34.44 46.67 -14.88
CA SER A 822 34.44 47.57 -16.04
C SER A 822 34.36 49.06 -15.67
N SER A 823 33.97 49.38 -14.44
CA SER A 823 34.00 50.76 -13.93
C SER A 823 35.41 51.26 -13.57
N LEU A 824 36.41 50.36 -13.54
CA LEU A 824 37.79 50.66 -13.17
C LEU A 824 38.69 50.80 -14.40
N PRO A 825 39.83 51.52 -14.29
CA PRO A 825 40.85 51.52 -15.33
C PRO A 825 41.36 50.09 -15.63
N LYS A 826 41.67 49.79 -16.89
CA LYS A 826 42.23 48.49 -17.27
C LYS A 826 43.52 48.22 -16.48
N GLY A 827 43.63 47.05 -15.84
CA GLY A 827 44.77 46.68 -14.99
C GLY A 827 44.74 47.24 -13.56
N ALA A 828 43.64 47.87 -13.15
CA ALA A 828 43.46 48.36 -11.77
C ALA A 828 43.32 47.23 -10.74
N VAL A 829 42.78 46.09 -11.16
CA VAL A 829 42.63 44.88 -10.32
C VAL A 829 43.29 43.69 -10.98
N ASP A 830 43.79 42.78 -10.15
CA ASP A 830 44.41 41.51 -10.53
C ASP A 830 43.37 40.39 -10.63
N ALA A 831 42.27 40.45 -9.85
CA ALA A 831 41.18 39.48 -9.91
C ALA A 831 39.84 40.05 -9.40
N LEU A 832 38.73 39.40 -9.79
CA LEU A 832 37.40 39.58 -9.20
C LEU A 832 37.09 38.43 -8.24
N LEU A 833 36.80 38.75 -6.98
CA LEU A 833 36.32 37.80 -5.97
C LEU A 833 34.81 37.95 -5.76
N ILE A 834 34.05 36.89 -6.00
CA ILE A 834 32.63 36.77 -5.66
C ILE A 834 32.53 35.96 -4.35
N CYS A 835 32.30 36.66 -3.25
CA CYS A 835 32.51 36.14 -1.90
C CYS A 835 31.19 35.76 -1.22
N CYS A 836 30.66 34.58 -1.52
CA CYS A 836 29.60 33.87 -0.79
C CYS A 836 29.45 32.46 -1.33
N THR A 837 29.16 31.48 -0.47
CA THR A 837 28.83 30.10 -0.88
C THR A 837 27.42 29.98 -1.47
N GLY A 838 26.51 30.87 -1.04
CA GLY A 838 25.13 30.96 -1.51
C GLY A 838 24.92 31.74 -2.81
N LEU A 839 25.96 32.30 -3.45
CA LEU A 839 25.82 32.97 -4.75
C LEU A 839 26.14 32.02 -5.90
N MET A 840 25.16 31.76 -6.77
CA MET A 840 25.34 30.87 -7.91
C MET A 840 26.12 31.60 -9.02
N ALA A 841 27.40 31.27 -9.19
CA ALA A 841 28.33 32.02 -10.02
C ALA A 841 29.23 31.14 -10.91
N SER A 842 29.43 29.87 -10.58
CA SER A 842 30.33 28.95 -11.31
C SER A 842 30.05 28.88 -12.81
N SER A 843 28.76 28.86 -13.21
CA SER A 843 28.31 28.76 -14.61
C SER A 843 28.55 30.01 -15.46
N VAL A 844 28.98 31.12 -14.86
CA VAL A 844 29.26 32.40 -15.55
C VAL A 844 30.72 32.82 -15.49
N ILE A 845 31.58 32.13 -14.72
CA ILE A 845 33.00 32.48 -14.52
C ILE A 845 33.75 32.64 -15.84
N ASN A 846 33.77 31.60 -16.70
CA ASN A 846 34.54 31.64 -17.94
C ASN A 846 34.12 32.82 -18.85
N ARG A 847 32.80 33.08 -18.95
CA ARG A 847 32.26 34.22 -19.72
C ARG A 847 32.64 35.57 -19.11
N MET A 848 32.75 35.65 -17.78
CA MET A 848 33.22 36.86 -17.10
C MET A 848 34.72 37.07 -17.31
N GLU A 849 35.54 36.02 -17.20
CA GLU A 849 36.98 36.09 -17.43
C GLU A 849 37.31 36.49 -18.89
N GLU A 850 36.60 35.93 -19.87
CA GLU A 850 36.72 36.32 -21.28
C GLU A 850 36.40 37.81 -21.50
N LYS A 851 35.37 38.32 -20.80
CA LYS A 851 34.92 39.71 -20.95
C LYS A 851 35.80 40.71 -20.20
N LEU A 852 36.31 40.34 -19.03
CA LEU A 852 37.02 41.23 -18.12
C LEU A 852 38.55 41.15 -18.27
N ASP A 853 39.05 40.08 -18.87
CA ASP A 853 40.48 39.77 -18.98
C ASP A 853 41.22 39.68 -17.64
N VAL A 854 40.49 39.40 -16.55
CA VAL A 854 41.03 39.11 -15.22
C VAL A 854 40.43 37.80 -14.70
N PRO A 855 41.17 37.02 -13.89
CA PRO A 855 40.63 35.86 -13.20
C PRO A 855 39.39 36.19 -12.36
N VAL A 856 38.41 35.29 -12.35
CA VAL A 856 37.19 35.38 -11.54
C VAL A 856 37.12 34.20 -10.58
N ILE A 857 37.08 34.49 -9.29
CA ILE A 857 37.14 33.51 -8.21
C ILE A 857 35.86 33.60 -7.40
N THR A 858 35.28 32.45 -7.06
CA THR A 858 34.12 32.36 -6.18
C THR A 858 34.49 31.59 -4.91
N SER A 859 33.74 31.77 -3.83
CA SER A 859 33.91 30.96 -2.62
C SER A 859 33.86 29.45 -2.92
N ASN A 860 32.95 29.02 -3.80
CA ASN A 860 32.79 27.60 -4.16
C ASN A 860 33.91 27.09 -5.07
N THR A 861 34.39 27.88 -6.04
CA THR A 861 35.53 27.48 -6.90
C THR A 861 36.84 27.44 -6.15
N ALA A 862 37.12 28.41 -5.27
CA ALA A 862 38.29 28.36 -4.40
C ALA A 862 38.27 27.12 -3.50
N THR A 863 37.10 26.80 -2.92
CA THR A 863 36.91 25.62 -2.07
C THR A 863 37.12 24.32 -2.84
N ALA A 864 36.49 24.16 -4.01
CA ALA A 864 36.67 22.97 -4.85
C ALA A 864 38.12 22.80 -5.32
N TRP A 865 38.81 23.91 -5.66
CA TRP A 865 40.24 23.90 -6.00
C TRP A 865 41.08 23.41 -4.82
N LYS A 866 40.82 23.91 -3.60
CA LYS A 866 41.55 23.46 -2.40
C LYS A 866 41.28 21.99 -2.06
N VAL A 867 40.05 21.52 -2.23
CA VAL A 867 39.69 20.09 -2.07
C VAL A 867 40.47 19.23 -3.07
N ARG A 868 40.58 19.67 -4.32
CA ARG A 868 41.39 18.98 -5.35
C ARG A 868 42.85 18.82 -4.91
N HIS A 869 43.46 19.89 -4.39
CA HIS A 869 44.84 19.87 -3.87
C HIS A 869 44.99 18.97 -2.65
N ALA A 870 44.04 19.01 -1.72
CA ALA A 870 44.03 18.14 -0.54
C ALA A 870 43.97 16.64 -0.91
N LEU A 871 43.40 16.31 -2.08
CA LEU A 871 43.34 14.95 -2.62
C LEU A 871 44.52 14.60 -3.55
N GLY A 872 45.45 15.53 -3.80
CA GLY A 872 46.61 15.32 -4.67
C GLY A 872 46.26 15.12 -6.15
N ILE A 873 45.17 15.72 -6.63
CA ILE A 873 44.72 15.58 -8.03
C ILE A 873 45.41 16.64 -8.92
N GLU A 874 46.18 16.18 -9.91
CA GLU A 874 46.95 17.03 -10.83
C GLU A 874 46.09 17.90 -11.77
N ALA A 875 46.63 19.07 -12.15
CA ALA A 875 45.92 20.02 -13.00
C ALA A 875 45.73 19.59 -14.46
N SER A 876 46.57 18.68 -14.96
CA SER A 876 46.42 18.06 -16.28
C SER A 876 45.06 17.37 -16.45
N HIS A 877 44.44 16.93 -15.35
CA HIS A 877 43.11 16.29 -15.35
C HIS A 877 41.95 17.29 -15.31
N CYS A 878 42.24 18.59 -15.23
CA CYS A 878 41.24 19.67 -15.11
C CYS A 878 41.02 20.43 -16.42
N LEU A 879 41.76 20.11 -17.50
CA LEU A 879 41.84 20.89 -18.74
C LEU A 879 40.50 21.04 -19.49
N SER A 880 39.47 20.28 -19.13
CA SER A 880 38.14 20.29 -19.75
C SER A 880 36.99 20.72 -18.83
N LEU A 881 37.27 21.31 -17.65
CA LEU A 881 36.21 21.75 -16.72
C LEU A 881 35.52 23.03 -17.22
N PRO A 882 34.22 22.99 -17.57
CA PRO A 882 33.53 24.13 -18.19
C PRO A 882 33.24 25.31 -17.23
N HIS A 883 33.50 25.16 -15.92
CA HIS A 883 33.04 26.10 -14.88
C HIS A 883 34.11 26.48 -13.83
N GLY A 884 35.38 26.12 -14.04
CA GLY A 884 36.47 26.35 -13.06
C GLY A 884 37.30 27.63 -13.28
N GLY A 885 37.15 28.31 -14.42
CA GLY A 885 37.96 29.49 -14.77
C GLY A 885 39.47 29.27 -14.82
N ARG A 886 40.24 30.37 -14.85
CA ARG A 886 41.72 30.37 -14.86
C ARG A 886 42.31 29.69 -13.61
N LEU A 887 41.59 29.69 -12.48
CA LEU A 887 42.06 29.06 -11.22
C LEU A 887 42.32 27.56 -11.36
N PHE A 888 41.44 26.82 -12.05
CA PHE A 888 41.56 25.37 -12.20
C PHE A 888 42.63 24.94 -13.22
N GLN A 889 43.21 25.89 -13.95
CA GLN A 889 44.35 25.65 -14.84
C GLN A 889 45.70 25.59 -14.09
N LEU A 890 45.75 26.01 -12.83
CA LEU A 890 46.98 26.01 -12.03
C LEU A 890 47.30 24.62 -11.45
N GLY A 891 48.57 24.21 -11.55
CA GLY A 891 49.15 22.96 -11.02
C GLY A 891 49.21 22.85 -9.50
N VAL A 892 49.56 21.66 -8.99
CA VAL A 892 49.82 21.40 -7.56
C VAL A 892 51.11 22.09 -7.09
N GLU A 893 52.05 22.36 -8.00
CA GLU A 893 53.40 22.88 -7.68
C GLU A 893 53.49 24.41 -7.45
N ASN A 894 52.38 25.16 -7.50
CA ASN A 894 52.38 26.63 -7.36
C ASN A 894 51.57 27.15 -6.14
N ALA A 895 51.42 26.36 -5.08
CA ALA A 895 50.80 26.79 -3.81
C ALA A 895 51.83 26.90 -2.68
#